data_AF-A0A9E2XVF4-F1
#
_entry.id   AF-A0A9E2XVF4-F1
#
_cell.length_a   1.000
_cell.length_b   1.000
_cell.length_c   1.000
_cell.angle_alpha   90.00
_cell.angle_beta   90.00
_cell.angle_gamma   90.00
#
_symmetry.space_group_name_H-M   'P 1'
#
loop_
_entity.id
_entity.type
_entity.pdbx_description
1 polymer ?
#
loop_
_entity_poly.entity_id
_entity_poly.type
_entity_poly.pdbx_seq_one_letter_code
_entity_poly.pdbx_strand_id
1 'polypeptide(L)'
;MKPLLPLAVLFFAVAASAAPTVTRLTPPSELFSSGHAEPVIARFLPGQRFDLQATIRPDAGRRITTVRFAVDGADLEQTVSLRDCASGCVKNVDPASAIASLRAYSLNKPGLHELTVKAVQDDGQAISAKGNFEVVPFKAAFGPKIKNIIILLGDGMGAAQRTAARLIHGYAQGKAVEALAMDTFPATALVKTASLNSIVTDSAPGMTAYVLGNKNNNNEEGVFPDDTVDAFDNPRIEYLSEYLHRTQGKALGVVTTADVFDATPAGNAVHTSDRGAGTGIVDQFFDDRGHTGLSVLMGGGRKWFLPASTPGSARSEANDYAFSATDPHTAEIARRWGVAAGAKDPERDLIKDFEAAGFAYAATKSDLDRASDAKALLGLFAFSNMNVALDKINGRRGLKTGLQGTVVEDFGLPDQPMLDEMVDAALKVLDRKTQGFVLMAEGASIDKQAHLMDSDRWMLEVLEFDRAVKRAQDYAARRGDTLVIVTADHECSGASLIGASTVSDAQLRELARAKGVSNLRDKVVGNYEKAGFPHYKLAADGYPETMDIDRRLLVGYGANADRYEDWRTSKTPQRDPQQPFAKAEPLKWYPATPSERDAAVGEYFVTGQVPGESAVHTATDVPLSAFGPGALSFSGVIDNTDVFFKLAQAAIKGVTAPADTSGAKRPAAKP
;
A
#
# COMPACT_ATOMS: atom_id res chain seq x y z
N MET A 1 14.98 59.88 -62.95
CA MET A 1 15.65 58.56 -62.97
C MET A 1 14.69 57.55 -62.34
N LYS A 2 14.44 56.43 -63.03
CA LYS A 2 13.41 55.42 -62.68
C LYS A 2 13.66 54.80 -61.31
N PRO A 3 12.64 54.50 -60.48
CA PRO A 3 12.77 53.54 -59.39
C PRO A 3 12.52 52.11 -59.92
N LEU A 4 13.33 51.16 -59.46
CA LEU A 4 13.13 49.73 -59.66
C LEU A 4 12.01 49.22 -58.73
N LEU A 5 11.13 48.37 -59.26
CA LEU A 5 10.17 47.56 -58.48
C LEU A 5 10.93 46.50 -57.64
N PRO A 6 10.55 46.22 -56.38
CA PRO A 6 10.91 44.99 -55.72
C PRO A 6 9.88 43.89 -56.03
N LEU A 7 10.40 42.70 -56.33
CA LEU A 7 9.66 41.47 -56.57
C LEU A 7 9.10 40.96 -55.23
N ALA A 8 7.77 40.84 -55.11
CA ALA A 8 7.14 40.22 -53.94
C ALA A 8 7.30 38.69 -54.01
N VAL A 9 8.10 38.14 -53.11
CA VAL A 9 8.16 36.69 -52.87
C VAL A 9 7.08 36.35 -51.84
N LEU A 10 5.98 35.73 -52.29
CA LEU A 10 5.02 35.09 -51.39
C LEU A 10 5.68 33.83 -50.81
N PHE A 11 6.02 33.86 -49.53
CA PHE A 11 6.21 32.64 -48.74
C PHE A 11 4.83 32.04 -48.47
N PHE A 12 4.52 30.91 -49.13
CA PHE A 12 3.47 30.02 -48.63
C PHE A 12 4.00 29.39 -47.34
N ALA A 13 3.52 29.89 -46.19
CA ALA A 13 3.62 29.16 -44.95
C ALA A 13 2.73 27.92 -45.09
N VAL A 14 3.33 26.79 -45.48
CA VAL A 14 2.71 25.49 -45.30
C VAL A 14 2.60 25.30 -43.79
N ALA A 15 1.40 25.45 -43.24
CA ALA A 15 1.10 24.99 -41.90
C ALA A 15 1.42 23.50 -41.88
N ALA A 16 2.52 23.11 -41.22
CA ALA A 16 2.83 21.71 -40.99
C ALA A 16 1.68 21.15 -40.16
N SER A 17 0.81 20.36 -40.79
CA SER A 17 -0.15 19.52 -40.08
C SER A 17 0.65 18.69 -39.08
N ALA A 18 0.33 18.79 -37.80
CA ALA A 18 0.91 17.91 -36.79
C ALA A 18 0.65 16.46 -37.23
N ALA A 19 1.70 15.64 -37.30
CA ALA A 19 1.66 14.23 -37.67
C ALA A 19 0.97 13.39 -36.57
N PRO A 20 0.46 12.17 -36.87
CA PRO A 20 -0.10 11.30 -35.84
C PRO A 20 0.99 10.93 -34.83
N THR A 21 0.62 10.80 -33.56
CA THR A 21 1.57 10.52 -32.48
C THR A 21 1.01 9.49 -31.51
N VAL A 22 1.84 8.53 -31.11
CA VAL A 22 1.59 7.73 -29.91
C VAL A 22 2.02 8.56 -28.70
N THR A 23 1.10 8.92 -27.82
CA THR A 23 1.36 9.78 -26.66
C THR A 23 1.58 9.00 -25.37
N ARG A 24 1.17 7.73 -25.34
CA ARG A 24 1.41 6.79 -24.24
C ARG A 24 1.60 5.39 -24.80
N LEU A 25 2.51 4.63 -24.21
CA LEU A 25 2.70 3.21 -24.46
C LEU A 25 2.89 2.49 -23.14
N THR A 26 2.08 1.46 -22.91
CA THR A 26 2.03 0.65 -21.69
C THR A 26 2.36 -0.81 -22.05
N PRO A 27 3.23 -1.49 -21.29
CA PRO A 27 3.87 -1.05 -20.05
C PRO A 27 4.82 0.16 -20.22
N PRO A 28 4.97 1.01 -19.19
CA PRO A 28 5.86 2.17 -19.24
C PRO A 28 7.30 1.76 -19.53
N SER A 29 8.00 2.57 -20.31
CA SER A 29 9.40 2.33 -20.65
C SER A 29 10.17 3.62 -20.85
N GLU A 30 11.44 3.61 -20.45
CA GLU A 30 12.34 4.73 -20.70
C GLU A 30 12.61 4.90 -22.22
N LEU A 31 12.57 3.79 -22.96
CA LEU A 31 12.75 3.80 -24.41
C LEU A 31 11.66 4.62 -25.11
N PHE A 32 10.43 4.53 -24.61
CA PHE A 32 9.33 5.33 -25.12
C PHE A 32 9.38 6.79 -24.64
N SER A 33 9.71 7.03 -23.36
CA SER A 33 9.67 8.37 -22.75
C SER A 33 10.78 9.29 -23.24
N SER A 34 12.01 8.79 -23.37
CA SER A 34 13.20 9.60 -23.66
C SER A 34 14.05 9.08 -24.83
N GLY A 35 13.75 7.88 -25.33
CA GLY A 35 14.56 7.19 -26.33
C GLY A 35 15.74 6.41 -25.76
N HIS A 36 15.91 6.39 -24.43
CA HIS A 36 16.95 5.61 -23.77
C HIS A 36 16.45 4.21 -23.40
N ALA A 37 17.20 3.16 -23.73
CA ALA A 37 16.78 1.79 -23.45
C ALA A 37 16.78 1.42 -21.95
N GLU A 38 17.44 2.22 -21.10
CA GLU A 38 17.65 1.97 -19.68
C GLU A 38 17.39 3.23 -18.85
N PRO A 39 16.89 3.10 -17.60
CA PRO A 39 16.59 1.84 -16.92
C PRO A 39 15.34 1.13 -17.48
N VAL A 40 15.34 -0.20 -17.51
CA VAL A 40 14.11 -0.97 -17.77
C VAL A 40 13.12 -0.74 -16.62
N ILE A 41 12.00 -0.08 -16.94
CA ILE A 41 10.98 0.29 -15.96
C ILE A 41 10.07 -0.89 -15.65
N ALA A 42 9.56 -1.56 -16.69
CA ALA A 42 8.59 -2.64 -16.54
C ALA A 42 9.24 -4.03 -16.63
N ARG A 43 9.01 -4.83 -15.60
CA ARG A 43 9.62 -6.16 -15.43
C ARG A 43 8.55 -7.17 -15.03
N PHE A 44 8.61 -8.37 -15.58
CA PHE A 44 7.59 -9.40 -15.37
C PHE A 44 8.21 -10.78 -15.12
N LEU A 45 7.51 -11.64 -14.39
CA LEU A 45 7.88 -13.05 -14.29
C LEU A 45 7.57 -13.77 -15.61
N PRO A 46 8.27 -14.89 -15.91
CA PRO A 46 7.87 -15.78 -16.99
C PRO A 46 6.43 -16.24 -16.79
N GLY A 47 5.58 -15.92 -17.77
CA GLY A 47 4.17 -16.27 -17.74
C GLY A 47 3.30 -15.40 -16.83
N GLN A 48 3.80 -14.28 -16.29
CA GLN A 48 2.95 -13.27 -15.63
C GLN A 48 2.03 -12.62 -16.66
N ARG A 49 0.80 -12.30 -16.27
CA ARG A 49 -0.16 -11.60 -17.12
C ARG A 49 -0.08 -10.09 -16.88
N PHE A 50 -0.22 -9.32 -17.95
CA PHE A 50 -0.32 -7.86 -17.91
C PHE A 50 -1.00 -7.34 -19.16
N ASP A 51 -1.56 -6.14 -19.10
CA ASP A 51 -2.19 -5.49 -20.24
C ASP A 51 -1.16 -4.69 -21.06
N LEU A 52 -1.37 -4.62 -22.37
CA LEU A 52 -0.71 -3.68 -23.27
C LEU A 52 -1.71 -2.58 -23.62
N GLN A 53 -1.26 -1.33 -23.66
CA GLN A 53 -2.12 -0.22 -24.04
C GLN A 53 -1.32 0.86 -24.80
N ALA A 54 -1.98 1.58 -25.68
CA ALA A 54 -1.43 2.79 -26.29
C ALA A 54 -2.52 3.86 -26.47
N THR A 55 -2.14 5.12 -26.18
CA THR A 55 -2.93 6.31 -26.55
C THR A 55 -2.37 6.86 -27.84
N ILE A 56 -3.19 6.93 -28.89
CA ILE A 56 -2.78 7.39 -30.21
C ILE A 56 -3.62 8.61 -30.60
N ARG A 57 -2.95 9.74 -30.80
CA ARG A 57 -3.56 10.96 -31.34
C ARG A 57 -3.42 10.95 -32.88
N PRO A 58 -4.52 10.95 -33.65
CA PRO A 58 -4.47 11.05 -35.10
C PRO A 58 -4.16 12.50 -35.56
N ASP A 59 -3.94 12.70 -36.85
CA ASP A 59 -3.95 14.06 -37.42
C ASP A 59 -5.32 14.73 -37.23
N ALA A 60 -5.33 16.07 -37.28
CA ALA A 60 -6.56 16.84 -37.17
C ALA A 60 -7.61 16.40 -38.21
N GLY A 61 -8.80 16.03 -37.72
CA GLY A 61 -9.91 15.56 -38.56
C GLY A 61 -9.79 14.12 -39.08
N ARG A 62 -8.79 13.36 -38.62
CA ARG A 62 -8.61 11.94 -38.92
C ARG A 62 -9.03 11.06 -37.74
N ARG A 63 -9.13 9.76 -37.99
CA ARG A 63 -9.35 8.75 -36.93
C ARG A 63 -8.43 7.55 -37.10
N ILE A 64 -8.13 6.88 -36.00
CA ILE A 64 -7.41 5.60 -36.00
C ILE A 64 -8.37 4.48 -36.39
N THR A 65 -7.96 3.61 -37.32
CA THR A 65 -8.80 2.51 -37.83
C THR A 65 -8.29 1.14 -37.44
N THR A 66 -6.98 0.96 -37.39
CA THR A 66 -6.36 -0.30 -37.00
C THR A 66 -5.16 -0.04 -36.11
N VAL A 67 -4.98 -0.93 -35.12
CA VAL A 67 -3.81 -0.93 -34.24
C VAL A 67 -3.34 -2.37 -34.08
N ARG A 68 -2.03 -2.57 -34.11
CA ARG A 68 -1.37 -3.85 -33.84
C ARG A 68 -0.23 -3.64 -32.86
N PHE A 69 -0.17 -4.49 -31.85
CA PHE A 69 1.01 -4.64 -31.02
C PHE A 69 1.91 -5.73 -31.59
N ALA A 70 3.21 -5.60 -31.40
CA ALA A 70 4.20 -6.58 -31.75
C ALA A 70 5.26 -6.68 -30.64
N VAL A 71 5.78 -7.88 -30.42
CA VAL A 71 6.88 -8.14 -29.49
C VAL A 71 8.01 -8.84 -30.23
N ASP A 72 9.23 -8.33 -30.09
CA ASP A 72 10.42 -8.81 -30.82
C ASP A 72 10.20 -8.84 -32.35
N GLY A 73 9.41 -7.89 -32.88
CA GLY A 73 9.08 -7.79 -34.30
C GLY A 73 7.99 -8.75 -34.80
N ALA A 74 7.45 -9.62 -33.93
CA ALA A 74 6.31 -10.48 -34.25
C ALA A 74 4.99 -9.84 -33.82
N ASP A 75 4.06 -9.67 -34.75
CA ASP A 75 2.73 -9.14 -34.46
C ASP A 75 1.95 -10.07 -33.50
N LEU A 76 1.18 -9.46 -32.60
CA LEU A 76 0.33 -10.17 -31.66
C LEU A 76 -1.05 -10.44 -32.28
N GLU A 77 -1.50 -11.68 -32.21
CA GLU A 77 -2.77 -12.14 -32.79
C GLU A 77 -3.99 -11.86 -31.87
N GLN A 78 -3.76 -11.49 -30.61
CA GLN A 78 -4.87 -11.15 -29.70
C GLN A 78 -5.63 -9.92 -30.18
N THR A 79 -6.94 -9.92 -29.92
CA THR A 79 -7.82 -8.79 -30.20
C THR A 79 -7.34 -7.52 -29.51
N VAL A 80 -7.21 -6.45 -30.28
CA VAL A 80 -6.99 -5.09 -29.77
C VAL A 80 -8.34 -4.38 -29.76
N SER A 81 -8.82 -3.97 -28.58
CA SER A 81 -9.99 -3.11 -28.45
C SER A 81 -9.61 -1.67 -28.71
N LEU A 82 -10.41 -0.96 -29.51
CA LEU A 82 -10.26 0.47 -29.75
C LEU A 82 -11.43 1.22 -29.10
N ARG A 83 -11.09 2.29 -28.38
CA ARG A 83 -12.04 3.24 -27.79
C ARG A 83 -11.63 4.65 -28.20
N ASP A 84 -12.57 5.46 -28.65
CA ASP A 84 -12.30 6.89 -28.89
C ASP A 84 -12.32 7.70 -27.59
N CYS A 85 -11.67 8.86 -27.61
CA CYS A 85 -11.63 9.80 -26.49
C CYS A 85 -12.67 10.91 -26.59
N ALA A 86 -13.70 10.78 -27.44
CA ALA A 86 -14.77 11.78 -27.52
C ALA A 86 -15.52 11.88 -26.17
N SER A 87 -15.54 10.79 -25.41
CA SER A 87 -15.95 10.74 -24.01
C SER A 87 -15.16 9.67 -23.25
N GLY A 88 -14.99 9.87 -21.94
CA GLY A 88 -14.36 8.87 -21.06
C GLY A 88 -12.83 8.89 -21.02
N CYS A 89 -12.18 9.88 -21.63
CA CYS A 89 -10.76 10.17 -21.43
C CYS A 89 -10.55 11.44 -20.59
N VAL A 90 -9.39 11.56 -19.95
CA VAL A 90 -9.03 12.73 -19.13
C VAL A 90 -8.96 14.01 -19.97
N LYS A 91 -9.22 15.17 -19.34
CA LYS A 91 -9.42 16.46 -20.05
C LYS A 91 -8.27 16.92 -20.96
N ASN A 92 -7.05 16.45 -20.71
CA ASN A 92 -5.86 16.88 -21.45
C ASN A 92 -5.56 16.00 -22.67
N VAL A 93 -6.40 15.01 -22.96
CA VAL A 93 -6.29 14.12 -24.11
C VAL A 93 -7.14 14.67 -25.25
N ASP A 94 -6.59 14.69 -26.46
CA ASP A 94 -7.33 15.11 -27.65
C ASP A 94 -8.54 14.19 -27.85
N PRO A 95 -9.79 14.72 -27.98
CA PRO A 95 -10.99 13.91 -28.15
C PRO A 95 -10.97 12.98 -29.37
N ALA A 96 -10.15 13.27 -30.39
CA ALA A 96 -9.97 12.41 -31.54
C ALA A 96 -9.01 11.22 -31.28
N SER A 97 -8.34 11.20 -30.11
CA SER A 97 -7.41 10.13 -29.75
C SER A 97 -8.15 8.79 -29.63
N ALA A 98 -7.42 7.71 -29.91
CA ALA A 98 -7.87 6.35 -29.67
C ALA A 98 -7.03 5.70 -28.58
N ILE A 99 -7.71 5.01 -27.65
CA ILE A 99 -7.11 4.09 -26.69
C ILE A 99 -7.18 2.69 -27.28
N ALA A 100 -6.02 2.08 -27.48
CA ALA A 100 -5.88 0.72 -27.96
C ALA A 100 -5.42 -0.19 -26.84
N SER A 101 -6.23 -1.19 -26.48
CA SER A 101 -5.94 -2.10 -25.36
C SER A 101 -5.88 -3.55 -25.83
N LEU A 102 -4.90 -4.30 -25.32
CA LEU A 102 -4.80 -5.76 -25.47
C LEU A 102 -4.64 -6.34 -24.06
N ARG A 103 -5.64 -7.14 -23.65
CA ARG A 103 -5.78 -7.56 -22.26
C ARG A 103 -5.12 -8.91 -21.96
N ALA A 104 -4.55 -9.05 -20.76
CA ALA A 104 -3.93 -10.26 -20.21
C ALA A 104 -2.87 -10.89 -21.13
N TYR A 105 -2.01 -10.08 -21.75
CA TYR A 105 -0.82 -10.55 -22.45
C TYR A 105 0.11 -11.29 -21.50
N SER A 106 0.84 -12.28 -22.01
CA SER A 106 1.82 -13.03 -21.23
C SER A 106 2.93 -13.60 -22.10
N LEU A 107 4.15 -13.60 -21.58
CA LEU A 107 5.33 -14.10 -22.27
C LEU A 107 6.18 -14.97 -21.32
N ASN A 108 6.59 -16.14 -21.81
CA ASN A 108 7.42 -17.08 -21.05
C ASN A 108 8.92 -16.94 -21.36
N LYS A 109 9.26 -16.43 -22.54
CA LYS A 109 10.64 -16.27 -22.99
C LYS A 109 11.32 -15.22 -22.10
N PRO A 110 12.40 -15.54 -21.37
CA PRO A 110 13.11 -14.54 -20.58
C PRO A 110 13.96 -13.61 -21.44
N GLY A 111 14.25 -12.43 -20.90
CA GLY A 111 15.12 -11.42 -21.51
C GLY A 111 14.44 -10.07 -21.68
N LEU A 112 15.19 -9.14 -22.25
CA LEU A 112 14.67 -7.83 -22.69
C LEU A 112 13.91 -8.00 -24.00
N HIS A 113 12.73 -7.40 -24.08
CA HIS A 113 11.84 -7.46 -25.24
C HIS A 113 11.51 -6.07 -25.75
N GLU A 114 11.53 -5.91 -27.08
CA GLU A 114 11.05 -4.68 -27.73
C GLU A 114 9.54 -4.79 -27.92
N LEU A 115 8.80 -3.84 -27.35
CA LEU A 115 7.37 -3.65 -27.60
C LEU A 115 7.22 -2.62 -28.71
N THR A 116 6.49 -2.96 -29.77
CA THR A 116 6.14 -2.03 -30.83
C THR A 116 4.62 -1.92 -30.92
N VAL A 117 4.12 -0.69 -31.03
CA VAL A 117 2.74 -0.42 -31.48
C VAL A 117 2.79 0.16 -32.89
N LYS A 118 1.89 -0.29 -33.76
CA LYS A 118 1.66 0.24 -35.11
C LYS A 118 0.19 0.60 -35.22
N ALA A 119 -0.12 1.82 -35.63
CA ALA A 119 -1.48 2.29 -35.86
C ALA A 119 -1.62 2.86 -37.27
N VAL A 120 -2.80 2.70 -37.87
CA VAL A 120 -3.12 3.22 -39.21
C VAL A 120 -4.35 4.11 -39.13
N GLN A 121 -4.25 5.29 -39.74
CA GLN A 121 -5.33 6.25 -39.89
C GLN A 121 -6.30 5.85 -41.02
N ASP A 122 -7.43 6.51 -41.09
CA ASP A 122 -8.43 6.32 -42.14
C ASP A 122 -7.99 6.77 -43.54
N ASP A 123 -6.92 7.56 -43.65
CA ASP A 123 -6.27 7.90 -44.92
C ASP A 123 -5.07 7.00 -45.28
N GLY A 124 -4.83 5.96 -44.48
CA GLY A 124 -3.76 4.98 -44.71
C GLY A 124 -2.39 5.39 -44.16
N GLN A 125 -2.25 6.58 -43.58
CA GLN A 125 -1.01 6.96 -42.91
C GLN A 125 -0.78 6.09 -41.68
N ALA A 126 0.44 5.60 -41.52
CA ALA A 126 0.84 4.72 -40.43
C ALA A 126 1.77 5.43 -39.44
N ILE A 127 1.58 5.18 -38.15
CA ILE A 127 2.47 5.60 -37.07
C ILE A 127 2.96 4.38 -36.30
N SER A 128 4.18 4.46 -35.79
CA SER A 128 4.72 3.44 -34.90
C SER A 128 5.51 4.06 -33.76
N ALA A 129 5.46 3.44 -32.60
CA ALA A 129 6.29 3.77 -31.45
C ALA A 129 6.84 2.49 -30.82
N LYS A 130 7.94 2.66 -30.08
CA LYS A 130 8.68 1.57 -29.45
C LYS A 130 8.80 1.82 -27.96
N GLY A 131 8.70 0.75 -27.20
CA GLY A 131 9.02 0.66 -25.79
C GLY A 131 9.74 -0.65 -25.52
N ASN A 132 10.02 -0.95 -24.25
CA ASN A 132 10.61 -2.21 -23.85
C ASN A 132 10.09 -2.68 -22.49
N PHE A 133 10.19 -3.98 -22.25
CA PHE A 133 9.97 -4.60 -20.95
C PHE A 133 10.89 -5.81 -20.80
N GLU A 134 11.15 -6.23 -19.57
CA GLU A 134 11.95 -7.43 -19.29
C GLU A 134 11.08 -8.56 -18.74
N VAL A 135 11.28 -9.77 -19.25
CA VAL A 135 10.83 -11.00 -18.58
C VAL A 135 12.01 -11.55 -17.78
N VAL A 136 11.97 -11.36 -16.47
CA VAL A 136 13.09 -11.66 -15.56
C VAL A 136 13.26 -13.18 -15.44
N PRO A 137 14.41 -13.76 -15.83
CA PRO A 137 14.60 -15.20 -15.73
C PRO A 137 14.64 -15.65 -14.27
N PHE A 138 13.96 -16.77 -13.97
CA PHE A 138 14.24 -17.48 -12.73
C PHE A 138 15.68 -18.00 -12.73
N LYS A 139 16.34 -17.88 -11.59
CA LYS A 139 17.70 -18.36 -11.37
C LYS A 139 17.69 -19.84 -10.97
N ALA A 140 18.82 -20.50 -11.19
CA ALA A 140 19.06 -21.84 -10.66
C ALA A 140 18.89 -21.83 -9.13
N ALA A 141 18.11 -22.78 -8.62
CA ALA A 141 17.85 -22.88 -7.19
C ALA A 141 19.08 -23.43 -6.46
N PHE A 142 19.38 -22.83 -5.31
CA PHE A 142 20.39 -23.30 -4.38
C PHE A 142 19.77 -24.13 -3.24
N GLY A 143 18.52 -23.86 -2.88
CA GLY A 143 17.80 -24.57 -1.83
C GLY A 143 16.34 -24.87 -2.19
N PRO A 144 15.54 -25.36 -1.22
CA PRO A 144 14.18 -25.82 -1.46
C PRO A 144 13.24 -24.69 -1.87
N LYS A 145 12.09 -25.08 -2.44
CA LYS A 145 10.96 -24.17 -2.64
C LYS A 145 10.29 -23.89 -1.30
N ILE A 146 9.84 -22.65 -1.13
CA ILE A 146 8.93 -22.31 -0.04
C ILE A 146 7.49 -22.64 -0.44
N LYS A 147 6.70 -23.01 0.55
CA LYS A 147 5.27 -23.28 0.40
C LYS A 147 4.43 -22.05 0.73
N ASN A 148 4.82 -21.30 1.75
CA ASN A 148 4.05 -20.17 2.27
C ASN A 148 4.87 -18.88 2.25
N ILE A 149 4.20 -17.77 1.95
CA ILE A 149 4.73 -16.41 2.01
C ILE A 149 3.90 -15.64 3.03
N ILE A 150 4.57 -14.97 3.97
CA ILE A 150 3.94 -14.03 4.89
C ILE A 150 4.62 -12.66 4.72
N ILE A 151 3.84 -11.65 4.40
CA ILE A 151 4.26 -10.26 4.29
C ILE A 151 3.62 -9.52 5.46
N LEU A 152 4.42 -9.00 6.38
CA LEU A 152 3.95 -8.08 7.41
C LEU A 152 4.36 -6.66 7.00
N LEU A 153 3.38 -5.77 6.84
CA LEU A 153 3.59 -4.39 6.45
C LEU A 153 3.19 -3.44 7.59
N GLY A 154 4.14 -2.70 8.15
CA GLY A 154 3.84 -1.58 9.05
C GLY A 154 3.69 -0.33 8.21
N ASP A 155 2.47 0.11 7.93
CA ASP A 155 2.19 1.30 7.10
C ASP A 155 2.90 2.52 7.72
N GLY A 156 3.72 3.23 6.94
CA GLY A 156 4.49 4.39 7.43
C GLY A 156 5.61 4.07 8.45
N MET A 157 5.93 2.79 8.70
CA MET A 157 6.87 2.36 9.73
C MET A 157 8.35 2.51 9.31
N GLY A 158 8.88 3.72 9.44
CA GLY A 158 10.31 3.99 9.29
C GLY A 158 11.20 3.42 10.40
N ALA A 159 12.51 3.63 10.26
CA ALA A 159 13.52 3.17 11.22
C ALA A 159 13.36 3.82 12.61
N ALA A 160 12.89 5.07 12.67
CA ALA A 160 12.66 5.78 13.92
C ALA A 160 11.47 5.18 14.68
N GLN A 161 10.37 4.87 13.99
CA GLN A 161 9.17 4.26 14.54
C GLN A 161 9.50 2.90 15.17
N ARG A 162 10.24 2.06 14.44
CA ARG A 162 10.76 0.77 14.94
C ARG A 162 11.66 0.94 16.17
N THR A 163 12.54 1.93 16.17
CA THR A 163 13.45 2.17 17.30
C THR A 163 12.72 2.69 18.53
N ALA A 164 11.69 3.52 18.36
CA ALA A 164 10.86 4.02 19.46
C ALA A 164 10.12 2.88 20.17
N ALA A 165 9.53 1.96 19.41
CA ALA A 165 8.88 0.78 19.98
C ALA A 165 9.87 -0.12 20.74
N ARG A 166 11.08 -0.34 20.20
CA ARG A 166 12.15 -1.07 20.90
C ARG A 166 12.52 -0.41 22.24
N LEU A 167 12.58 0.92 22.29
CA LEU A 167 12.91 1.67 23.50
C LEU A 167 11.86 1.51 24.61
N ILE A 168 10.63 1.09 24.29
CA ILE A 168 9.61 0.79 25.30
C ILE A 168 10.04 -0.39 26.20
N HIS A 169 10.75 -1.38 25.67
CA HIS A 169 11.29 -2.48 26.47
C HIS A 169 12.47 -2.06 27.36
N GLY A 170 12.98 -0.84 27.17
CA GLY A 170 14.02 -0.24 27.99
C GLY A 170 15.45 -0.48 27.50
N TYR A 171 16.38 0.23 28.11
CA TYR A 171 17.83 0.15 27.85
C TYR A 171 18.60 -0.09 29.16
N ALA A 172 19.66 -0.87 29.06
CA ALA A 172 20.61 -1.10 30.14
C ALA A 172 22.04 -1.08 29.59
N GLN A 173 22.93 -0.29 30.21
CA GLN A 173 24.35 -0.20 29.85
C GLN A 173 24.59 0.09 28.35
N GLY A 174 23.73 0.92 27.74
CA GLY A 174 23.82 1.29 26.32
C GLY A 174 23.26 0.27 25.32
N LYS A 175 22.58 -0.78 25.78
CA LYS A 175 21.92 -1.78 24.95
C LYS A 175 20.42 -1.86 25.22
N ALA A 176 19.63 -2.11 24.19
CA ALA A 176 18.23 -2.48 24.37
C ALA A 176 18.14 -3.73 25.24
N VAL A 177 17.23 -3.73 26.22
CA VAL A 177 17.04 -4.85 27.16
C VAL A 177 16.43 -6.05 26.44
N GLU A 178 15.45 -5.79 25.57
CA GLU A 178 14.79 -6.78 24.74
C GLU A 178 14.77 -6.28 23.29
N ALA A 179 14.90 -7.21 22.35
CA ALA A 179 14.77 -6.94 20.94
C ALA A 179 13.30 -7.08 20.53
N LEU A 180 12.85 -6.28 19.55
CA LEU A 180 11.58 -6.56 18.88
C LEU A 180 11.66 -7.91 18.15
N ALA A 181 10.56 -8.61 17.95
CA ALA A 181 10.54 -9.86 17.17
C ALA A 181 11.15 -9.64 15.78
N MET A 182 10.80 -8.55 15.10
CA MET A 182 11.38 -8.19 13.79
C MET A 182 12.90 -7.90 13.85
N ASP A 183 13.47 -7.55 15.00
CA ASP A 183 14.92 -7.35 15.17
C ASP A 183 15.70 -8.66 15.25
N THR A 184 15.03 -9.78 15.55
CA THR A 184 15.67 -11.10 15.65
C THR A 184 15.78 -11.81 14.31
N PHE A 185 15.27 -11.22 13.23
CA PHE A 185 15.30 -11.79 11.89
C PHE A 185 16.73 -11.78 11.35
N PRO A 186 17.21 -12.87 10.73
CA PRO A 186 18.61 -13.03 10.35
C PRO A 186 19.07 -12.18 9.16
N ALA A 187 18.14 -11.62 8.38
CA ALA A 187 18.45 -10.83 7.18
C ALA A 187 17.75 -9.47 7.23
N THR A 188 18.44 -8.44 6.75
CA THR A 188 17.89 -7.07 6.66
C THR A 188 18.37 -6.36 5.41
N ALA A 189 17.50 -5.51 4.86
CA ALA A 189 17.77 -4.61 3.74
C ALA A 189 17.17 -3.23 4.00
N LEU A 190 17.62 -2.23 3.25
CA LEU A 190 16.92 -0.97 3.07
C LEU A 190 16.16 -1.02 1.74
N VAL A 191 14.94 -0.51 1.72
CA VAL A 191 14.05 -0.57 0.56
C VAL A 191 13.71 0.83 0.09
N LYS A 192 13.93 1.10 -1.20
CA LYS A 192 13.51 2.32 -1.88
C LYS A 192 12.04 2.22 -2.29
N THR A 193 11.26 3.26 -2.00
CA THR A 193 9.79 3.19 -2.03
C THR A 193 9.12 4.13 -3.03
N ALA A 194 9.86 4.96 -3.76
CA ALA A 194 9.29 5.90 -4.74
C ALA A 194 8.26 5.23 -5.68
N SER A 195 7.20 5.96 -6.03
CA SER A 195 6.21 5.55 -7.01
C SER A 195 6.65 5.92 -8.43
N LEU A 196 5.86 5.57 -9.44
CA LEU A 196 6.18 5.85 -10.84
C LEU A 196 6.21 7.36 -11.15
N ASN A 197 5.42 8.17 -10.43
CA ASN A 197 5.27 9.61 -10.66
C ASN A 197 5.76 10.51 -9.52
N SER A 198 6.29 9.95 -8.42
CA SER A 198 6.72 10.73 -7.28
C SER A 198 7.86 10.07 -6.50
N ILE A 199 8.80 10.88 -6.01
CA ILE A 199 9.82 10.42 -5.05
C ILE A 199 9.22 10.03 -3.70
N VAL A 200 8.05 10.59 -3.34
CA VAL A 200 7.27 10.24 -2.15
C VAL A 200 6.03 9.47 -2.62
N THR A 201 6.03 8.18 -2.35
CA THR A 201 4.89 7.30 -2.64
C THR A 201 3.76 7.53 -1.64
N ASP A 202 2.52 7.29 -2.06
CA ASP A 202 1.45 6.92 -1.12
C ASP A 202 1.39 5.39 -0.94
N SER A 203 0.52 4.92 -0.05
CA SER A 203 0.42 3.50 0.33
C SER A 203 0.01 2.57 -0.82
N ALA A 204 -0.70 3.05 -1.85
CA ALA A 204 -1.15 2.22 -2.98
C ALA A 204 0.04 1.63 -3.80
N PRO A 205 0.86 2.41 -4.52
CA PRO A 205 2.13 1.95 -5.07
C PRO A 205 3.13 1.48 -4.00
N GLY A 206 3.02 2.01 -2.78
CA GLY A 206 3.85 1.61 -1.65
C GLY A 206 3.73 0.12 -1.31
N MET A 207 2.52 -0.43 -1.30
CA MET A 207 2.27 -1.87 -1.13
C MET A 207 2.36 -2.63 -2.46
N THR A 208 1.68 -2.17 -3.50
CA THR A 208 1.47 -2.96 -4.72
C THR A 208 2.79 -3.30 -5.42
N ALA A 209 3.80 -2.44 -5.37
CA ALA A 209 5.11 -2.71 -5.95
C ALA A 209 5.79 -3.97 -5.37
N TYR A 210 5.58 -4.30 -4.09
CA TYR A 210 6.09 -5.51 -3.45
C TYR A 210 5.48 -6.79 -4.01
N VAL A 211 4.28 -6.70 -4.59
CA VAL A 211 3.48 -7.85 -5.04
C VAL A 211 3.12 -7.80 -6.53
N LEU A 212 3.54 -6.78 -7.28
CA LEU A 212 3.42 -6.66 -8.74
C LEU A 212 4.76 -6.75 -9.48
N GLY A 213 5.86 -6.36 -8.81
CA GLY A 213 7.18 -6.23 -9.44
C GLY A 213 7.33 -5.00 -10.33
N ASN A 214 6.35 -4.09 -10.31
CA ASN A 214 6.30 -2.88 -11.12
C ASN A 214 5.87 -1.68 -10.27
N LYS A 215 6.26 -0.49 -10.68
CA LYS A 215 5.82 0.77 -10.06
C LYS A 215 4.51 1.24 -10.72
N ASN A 216 3.65 1.85 -9.91
CA ASN A 216 2.38 2.46 -10.30
C ASN A 216 2.44 3.94 -9.93
N ASN A 217 1.54 4.78 -10.48
CA ASN A 217 1.42 6.14 -9.97
C ASN A 217 0.82 6.11 -8.55
N ASN A 218 1.03 7.20 -7.80
CA ASN A 218 0.24 7.40 -6.58
C ASN A 218 -1.25 7.29 -6.89
N ASN A 219 -2.02 6.73 -5.94
CA ASN A 219 -3.46 6.40 -6.06
C ASN A 219 -3.79 5.08 -6.78
N GLU A 220 -2.85 4.47 -7.50
CA GLU A 220 -3.11 3.29 -8.35
C GLU A 220 -2.77 1.96 -7.65
N GLU A 221 -3.65 0.98 -7.83
CA GLU A 221 -3.57 -0.38 -7.30
C GLU A 221 -3.64 -1.37 -8.45
N GLY A 222 -2.58 -2.15 -8.68
CA GLY A 222 -2.66 -3.28 -9.62
C GLY A 222 -2.69 -2.89 -11.10
N VAL A 223 -2.48 -1.60 -11.43
CA VAL A 223 -2.63 -1.09 -12.80
C VAL A 223 -1.52 -0.12 -13.20
N PHE A 224 -1.18 -0.08 -14.48
CA PHE A 224 -0.38 1.02 -15.01
C PHE A 224 -1.25 2.26 -15.29
N PRO A 225 -0.64 3.45 -15.34
CA PRO A 225 -1.38 4.66 -15.68
C PRO A 225 -1.86 4.66 -17.12
N ASP A 226 -3.07 5.16 -17.32
CA ASP A 226 -3.62 5.44 -18.63
C ASP A 226 -4.28 6.81 -18.72
N ASP A 227 -5.10 6.99 -19.75
CA ASP A 227 -5.71 8.26 -20.14
C ASP A 227 -7.26 8.21 -20.07
N THR A 228 -7.84 7.17 -19.46
CA THR A 228 -9.29 7.02 -19.26
C THR A 228 -9.72 7.67 -17.92
N VAL A 229 -11.03 7.82 -17.72
CA VAL A 229 -11.60 8.33 -16.45
C VAL A 229 -12.24 7.25 -15.59
N ASP A 230 -12.40 6.04 -16.13
CA ASP A 230 -12.99 4.93 -15.39
C ASP A 230 -11.92 4.32 -14.48
N ALA A 231 -12.17 4.31 -13.18
CA ALA A 231 -11.21 3.85 -12.21
C ALA A 231 -10.82 2.38 -12.37
N PHE A 232 -11.55 1.57 -13.14
CA PHE A 232 -11.39 0.12 -13.18
C PHE A 232 -10.98 -0.45 -14.55
N ASP A 233 -10.74 0.41 -15.54
CA ASP A 233 -10.39 -0.01 -16.91
C ASP A 233 -8.90 0.13 -17.27
N ASN A 234 -8.11 0.70 -16.35
CA ASN A 234 -6.66 0.86 -16.48
C ASN A 234 -5.94 -0.48 -16.78
N PRO A 235 -4.80 -0.45 -17.48
CA PRO A 235 -4.03 -1.64 -17.84
C PRO A 235 -3.60 -2.45 -16.60
N ARG A 236 -4.18 -3.64 -16.41
CA ARG A 236 -3.94 -4.50 -15.25
C ARG A 236 -2.57 -5.19 -15.29
N ILE A 237 -2.03 -5.46 -14.11
CA ILE A 237 -0.80 -6.26 -13.89
C ILE A 237 -1.15 -7.36 -12.89
N GLU A 238 -0.84 -8.61 -13.21
CA GLU A 238 -1.16 -9.75 -12.33
C GLU A 238 -0.35 -9.70 -11.03
N TYR A 239 -1.04 -9.81 -9.89
CA TYR A 239 -0.45 -9.87 -8.56
C TYR A 239 0.28 -11.19 -8.30
N LEU A 240 1.21 -11.19 -7.34
CA LEU A 240 1.88 -12.40 -6.86
C LEU A 240 0.88 -13.44 -6.35
N SER A 241 -0.16 -12.99 -5.64
CA SER A 241 -1.26 -13.83 -5.14
C SER A 241 -1.98 -14.55 -6.27
N GLU A 242 -2.40 -13.81 -7.30
CA GLU A 242 -3.06 -14.31 -8.51
C GLU A 242 -2.15 -15.24 -9.31
N TYR A 243 -0.90 -14.85 -9.54
CA TYR A 243 0.08 -15.66 -10.25
C TYR A 243 0.30 -17.00 -9.55
N LEU A 244 0.48 -17.01 -8.22
CA LEU A 244 0.66 -18.22 -7.43
C LEU A 244 -0.63 -19.02 -7.27
N HIS A 245 -1.80 -18.39 -7.27
CA HIS A 245 -3.07 -19.08 -7.32
C HIS A 245 -3.25 -19.81 -8.66
N ARG A 246 -3.06 -19.11 -9.78
CA ARG A 246 -3.18 -19.68 -11.12
C ARG A 246 -2.17 -20.78 -11.41
N THR A 247 -0.93 -20.65 -10.93
CA THR A 247 0.16 -21.58 -11.25
C THR A 247 0.35 -22.70 -10.22
N GLN A 248 -0.07 -22.50 -8.98
CA GLN A 248 0.16 -23.46 -7.89
C GLN A 248 -1.08 -23.72 -7.01
N GLY A 249 -2.18 -22.99 -7.18
CA GLY A 249 -3.39 -23.13 -6.37
C GLY A 249 -3.28 -22.57 -4.96
N LYS A 250 -2.33 -21.64 -4.70
CA LYS A 250 -2.16 -21.03 -3.38
C LYS A 250 -3.37 -20.19 -2.98
N ALA A 251 -3.66 -20.14 -1.68
CA ALA A 251 -4.67 -19.24 -1.13
C ALA A 251 -4.10 -17.85 -0.82
N LEU A 252 -4.97 -16.86 -0.74
CA LEU A 252 -4.66 -15.51 -0.25
C LEU A 252 -5.36 -15.26 1.09
N GLY A 253 -4.64 -14.65 2.03
CA GLY A 253 -5.20 -14.00 3.21
C GLY A 253 -4.75 -12.55 3.31
N VAL A 254 -5.67 -11.69 3.71
CA VAL A 254 -5.45 -10.26 3.93
C VAL A 254 -5.97 -9.90 5.32
N VAL A 255 -5.11 -9.31 6.14
CA VAL A 255 -5.42 -8.88 7.52
C VAL A 255 -4.90 -7.47 7.72
N THR A 256 -5.70 -6.57 8.26
CA THR A 256 -5.30 -5.18 8.54
C THR A 256 -5.98 -4.62 9.78
N THR A 257 -5.39 -3.59 10.40
CA THR A 257 -6.09 -2.74 11.37
C THR A 257 -6.83 -1.55 10.74
N ALA A 258 -6.70 -1.33 9.43
CA ALA A 258 -7.47 -0.34 8.67
C ALA A 258 -8.83 -0.88 8.23
N ASP A 259 -9.58 -0.01 7.56
CA ASP A 259 -10.63 -0.44 6.63
C ASP A 259 -10.04 -1.40 5.58
N VAL A 260 -10.73 -2.51 5.29
CA VAL A 260 -10.22 -3.51 4.33
C VAL A 260 -10.22 -3.00 2.88
N PHE A 261 -10.92 -1.90 2.56
CA PHE A 261 -10.78 -1.24 1.25
C PHE A 261 -9.51 -0.37 1.15
N ASP A 262 -8.83 -0.05 2.25
CA ASP A 262 -7.66 0.84 2.21
C ASP A 262 -6.57 0.27 1.29
N ALA A 263 -5.61 1.11 0.90
CA ALA A 263 -4.78 0.80 -0.26
C ALA A 263 -3.85 -0.39 -0.06
N THR A 264 -3.35 -0.61 1.15
CA THR A 264 -2.50 -1.76 1.45
C THR A 264 -3.25 -3.09 1.29
N PRO A 265 -4.43 -3.32 1.92
CA PRO A 265 -5.18 -4.54 1.69
C PRO A 265 -5.64 -4.67 0.24
N ALA A 266 -6.16 -3.61 -0.37
CA ALA A 266 -6.64 -3.63 -1.76
C ALA A 266 -5.50 -3.94 -2.76
N GLY A 267 -4.30 -3.43 -2.50
CA GLY A 267 -3.07 -3.65 -3.26
C GLY A 267 -2.52 -5.08 -3.31
N ASN A 268 -3.31 -6.08 -2.90
CA ASN A 268 -3.01 -7.51 -3.00
C ASN A 268 -4.04 -8.30 -3.83
N ALA A 269 -5.13 -7.66 -4.25
CA ALA A 269 -6.28 -8.35 -4.84
C ALA A 269 -7.14 -7.50 -5.79
N VAL A 270 -6.95 -6.18 -5.85
CA VAL A 270 -7.85 -5.26 -6.57
C VAL A 270 -7.08 -4.48 -7.63
N HIS A 271 -7.72 -4.25 -8.78
CA HIS A 271 -7.16 -3.43 -9.85
C HIS A 271 -7.98 -2.16 -10.03
N THR A 272 -7.41 -1.01 -9.67
CA THR A 272 -8.05 0.30 -9.85
C THR A 272 -7.03 1.44 -9.93
N SER A 273 -7.33 2.52 -10.64
CA SER A 273 -6.58 3.77 -10.58
C SER A 273 -7.04 4.71 -9.46
N ASP A 274 -8.04 4.28 -8.67
CA ASP A 274 -8.57 5.05 -7.56
C ASP A 274 -8.69 4.24 -6.26
N ARG A 275 -7.69 4.37 -5.37
CA ARG A 275 -7.74 3.84 -3.99
C ARG A 275 -8.92 4.36 -3.17
N GLY A 276 -9.61 5.42 -3.62
CA GLY A 276 -10.84 5.94 -3.02
C GLY A 276 -12.12 5.20 -3.44
N ALA A 277 -12.04 4.23 -4.36
CA ALA A 277 -13.19 3.54 -4.94
C ALA A 277 -13.80 2.46 -4.04
N GLY A 278 -14.12 2.82 -2.79
CA GLY A 278 -14.44 1.90 -1.70
C GLY A 278 -15.48 0.80 -2.02
N THR A 279 -16.60 1.14 -2.67
CA THR A 279 -17.61 0.14 -3.06
C THR A 279 -17.05 -0.87 -4.06
N GLY A 280 -16.46 -0.38 -5.16
CA GLY A 280 -15.92 -1.26 -6.19
C GLY A 280 -14.70 -2.08 -5.72
N ILE A 281 -13.91 -1.56 -4.79
CA ILE A 281 -12.80 -2.29 -4.15
C ILE A 281 -13.32 -3.49 -3.36
N VAL A 282 -14.29 -3.29 -2.45
CA VAL A 282 -14.84 -4.42 -1.66
C VAL A 282 -15.57 -5.44 -2.52
N ASP A 283 -16.21 -4.97 -3.60
CA ASP A 283 -16.85 -5.86 -4.57
C ASP A 283 -15.83 -6.71 -5.32
N GLN A 284 -14.71 -6.14 -5.79
CA GLN A 284 -13.64 -6.92 -6.42
C GLN A 284 -13.03 -7.96 -5.48
N PHE A 285 -12.86 -7.67 -4.18
CA PHE A 285 -12.41 -8.69 -3.22
C PHE A 285 -13.28 -9.95 -3.26
N PHE A 286 -14.60 -9.78 -3.39
CA PHE A 286 -15.53 -10.91 -3.47
C PHE A 286 -15.62 -11.48 -4.89
N ASP A 287 -15.85 -10.64 -5.88
CA ASP A 287 -16.13 -11.03 -7.26
C ASP A 287 -14.93 -11.72 -7.90
N ASP A 288 -13.71 -11.24 -7.61
CA ASP A 288 -12.45 -11.78 -8.12
C ASP A 288 -11.79 -12.77 -7.14
N ARG A 289 -12.47 -13.17 -6.04
CA ARG A 289 -11.93 -14.11 -5.04
C ARG A 289 -11.43 -15.43 -5.62
N GLY A 290 -12.04 -15.88 -6.72
CA GLY A 290 -11.64 -17.09 -7.44
C GLY A 290 -10.34 -16.92 -8.25
N HIS A 291 -9.97 -15.70 -8.60
CA HIS A 291 -8.70 -15.36 -9.27
C HIS A 291 -7.56 -15.22 -8.28
N THR A 292 -7.84 -14.58 -7.15
CA THR A 292 -6.84 -14.29 -6.10
C THR A 292 -6.65 -15.46 -5.14
N GLY A 293 -7.62 -16.38 -5.07
CA GLY A 293 -7.65 -17.45 -4.08
C GLY A 293 -7.98 -16.97 -2.66
N LEU A 294 -8.65 -15.80 -2.53
CA LEU A 294 -8.98 -15.19 -1.26
C LEU A 294 -9.73 -16.17 -0.36
N SER A 295 -9.20 -16.37 0.83
CA SER A 295 -9.73 -17.26 1.87
C SER A 295 -9.86 -16.58 3.23
N VAL A 296 -9.16 -15.46 3.44
CA VAL A 296 -9.23 -14.67 4.67
C VAL A 296 -9.23 -13.20 4.29
N LEU A 297 -10.21 -12.45 4.79
CA LEU A 297 -10.24 -10.98 4.72
C LEU A 297 -10.66 -10.45 6.10
N MET A 298 -9.77 -9.76 6.79
CA MET A 298 -10.04 -9.27 8.15
C MET A 298 -9.54 -7.85 8.38
N GLY A 299 -10.38 -7.03 9.02
CA GLY A 299 -10.03 -5.68 9.45
C GLY A 299 -11.24 -4.87 9.89
N GLY A 300 -11.22 -3.57 9.64
CA GLY A 300 -12.35 -2.66 9.76
C GLY A 300 -13.24 -2.65 8.52
N GLY A 301 -13.96 -1.56 8.29
CA GLY A 301 -14.59 -1.31 6.99
C GLY A 301 -16.01 -1.82 6.77
N ARG A 302 -16.71 -2.21 7.84
CA ARG A 302 -18.06 -2.78 7.73
C ARG A 302 -19.03 -1.89 6.93
N LYS A 303 -18.83 -0.58 6.92
CA LYS A 303 -19.67 0.39 6.19
C LYS A 303 -19.80 0.10 4.68
N TRP A 304 -18.83 -0.55 4.04
CA TRP A 304 -18.87 -0.82 2.59
C TRP A 304 -19.60 -2.10 2.22
N PHE A 305 -19.76 -3.02 3.19
CA PHE A 305 -20.33 -4.35 2.98
C PHE A 305 -21.84 -4.40 3.23
N LEU A 306 -22.41 -3.30 3.71
CA LEU A 306 -23.83 -3.18 4.05
C LEU A 306 -24.60 -2.51 2.89
N PRO A 307 -25.87 -2.91 2.63
CA PRO A 307 -26.74 -2.19 1.71
C PRO A 307 -26.80 -0.70 2.04
N ALA A 308 -26.89 0.17 1.03
CA ALA A 308 -26.87 1.63 1.17
C ALA A 308 -27.99 2.15 2.08
N SER A 309 -29.13 1.46 2.11
CA SER A 309 -30.25 1.75 3.02
C SER A 309 -29.96 1.46 4.50
N THR A 310 -28.87 0.75 4.83
CA THR A 310 -28.48 0.43 6.20
C THR A 310 -27.81 1.62 6.88
N PRO A 311 -28.25 2.04 8.09
CA PRO A 311 -27.60 3.12 8.82
C PRO A 311 -26.10 2.89 9.02
N GLY A 312 -25.30 3.87 8.58
CA GLY A 312 -23.85 3.82 8.64
C GLY A 312 -23.18 3.11 7.47
N SER A 313 -23.93 2.67 6.45
CA SER A 313 -23.36 2.25 5.17
C SER A 313 -22.73 3.44 4.42
N ALA A 314 -21.67 3.17 3.69
CA ALA A 314 -21.03 4.08 2.74
C ALA A 314 -21.16 3.60 1.28
N ARG A 315 -21.91 2.52 1.06
CA ARG A 315 -22.08 1.89 -0.25
C ARG A 315 -22.81 2.84 -1.23
N SER A 316 -22.31 2.93 -2.45
CA SER A 316 -22.90 3.80 -3.48
C SER A 316 -22.52 3.37 -4.90
N GLU A 317 -23.36 3.69 -5.89
CA GLU A 317 -23.05 3.45 -7.31
C GLU A 317 -21.93 4.34 -7.88
N ALA A 318 -21.62 5.46 -7.20
CA ALA A 318 -20.72 6.48 -7.70
C ALA A 318 -19.26 6.00 -7.74
N ASN A 319 -18.91 5.07 -6.85
CA ASN A 319 -17.58 4.48 -6.72
C ASN A 319 -17.61 2.95 -6.85
N ASP A 320 -18.60 2.45 -7.59
CA ASP A 320 -18.78 1.03 -7.91
C ASP A 320 -18.44 0.77 -9.39
N TYR A 321 -18.20 -0.49 -9.75
CA TYR A 321 -17.78 -0.89 -11.09
C TYR A 321 -18.81 -1.79 -11.79
N ALA A 322 -18.88 -1.64 -13.11
CA ALA A 322 -19.60 -2.57 -13.96
C ALA A 322 -18.99 -2.52 -15.36
N PHE A 323 -18.35 -3.61 -15.78
CA PHE A 323 -17.83 -3.78 -17.12
C PHE A 323 -18.98 -4.06 -18.07
N SER A 324 -19.00 -3.33 -19.19
CA SER A 324 -20.02 -3.50 -20.21
C SER A 324 -19.77 -4.78 -21.00
N ALA A 325 -20.84 -5.53 -21.27
CA ALA A 325 -20.77 -6.73 -22.11
C ALA A 325 -20.59 -6.40 -23.61
N THR A 326 -20.85 -5.15 -24.01
CA THR A 326 -20.87 -4.73 -25.42
C THR A 326 -19.80 -3.71 -25.77
N ASP A 327 -19.25 -2.97 -24.80
CA ASP A 327 -18.08 -2.12 -25.02
C ASP A 327 -16.83 -2.99 -25.04
N PRO A 328 -16.14 -3.16 -26.18
CA PRO A 328 -14.96 -4.02 -26.26
C PRO A 328 -13.88 -3.64 -25.26
N HIS A 329 -13.73 -2.35 -24.90
CA HIS A 329 -12.65 -1.92 -24.01
C HIS A 329 -12.75 -2.49 -22.60
N THR A 330 -13.96 -2.60 -22.06
CA THR A 330 -14.24 -3.18 -20.74
C THR A 330 -14.66 -4.65 -20.82
N ALA A 331 -15.36 -5.08 -21.88
CA ALA A 331 -15.73 -6.48 -22.10
C ALA A 331 -14.50 -7.41 -22.21
N GLU A 332 -13.41 -6.93 -22.84
CA GLU A 332 -12.16 -7.69 -22.91
C GLU A 332 -11.52 -7.90 -21.53
N ILE A 333 -11.75 -7.01 -20.55
CA ILE A 333 -11.20 -7.17 -19.20
C ILE A 333 -11.78 -8.44 -18.59
N ALA A 334 -13.12 -8.51 -18.45
CA ALA A 334 -13.82 -9.67 -17.93
C ALA A 334 -13.43 -10.95 -18.70
N ARG A 335 -13.42 -10.89 -20.04
CA ARG A 335 -13.16 -12.08 -20.86
C ARG A 335 -11.71 -12.59 -20.79
N ARG A 336 -10.72 -11.70 -20.81
CA ARG A 336 -9.29 -12.09 -20.92
C ARG A 336 -8.65 -12.34 -19.56
N TRP A 337 -9.02 -11.55 -18.54
CA TRP A 337 -8.62 -11.83 -17.17
C TRP A 337 -9.43 -12.97 -16.55
N GLY A 338 -10.63 -13.21 -17.07
CA GLY A 338 -11.56 -14.25 -16.62
C GLY A 338 -12.41 -13.82 -15.43
N VAL A 339 -12.38 -12.54 -15.08
CA VAL A 339 -12.99 -11.92 -13.90
C VAL A 339 -14.48 -11.62 -14.10
N ALA A 340 -15.19 -11.35 -13.00
CA ALA A 340 -16.59 -10.96 -13.09
C ALA A 340 -16.73 -9.57 -13.75
N ALA A 341 -17.87 -9.34 -14.40
CA ALA A 341 -18.18 -8.03 -14.95
C ALA A 341 -18.53 -7.00 -13.85
N GLY A 342 -18.82 -7.43 -12.62
CA GLY A 342 -19.37 -6.57 -11.57
C GLY A 342 -20.79 -6.09 -11.89
N ALA A 343 -21.38 -5.36 -10.95
CA ALA A 343 -22.67 -4.70 -11.13
C ALA A 343 -22.75 -3.51 -10.17
N LYS A 344 -23.22 -2.37 -10.67
CA LYS A 344 -23.55 -1.23 -9.80
C LYS A 344 -24.80 -1.57 -9.00
N ASP A 345 -24.60 -1.93 -7.73
CA ASP A 345 -25.69 -2.34 -6.85
C ASP A 345 -25.53 -1.74 -5.44
N PRO A 346 -26.22 -0.61 -5.17
CA PRO A 346 -26.15 0.02 -3.87
C PRO A 346 -26.85 -0.81 -2.78
N GLU A 347 -27.72 -1.75 -3.11
CA GLU A 347 -28.46 -2.57 -2.14
C GLU A 347 -27.84 -3.95 -1.91
N ARG A 348 -26.71 -4.26 -2.54
CA ARG A 348 -25.96 -5.50 -2.33
C ARG A 348 -25.54 -5.66 -0.86
N ASP A 349 -25.89 -6.79 -0.26
CA ASP A 349 -25.39 -7.21 1.04
C ASP A 349 -24.17 -8.13 0.84
N LEU A 350 -22.99 -7.51 0.83
CA LEU A 350 -21.75 -8.21 0.54
C LEU A 350 -21.37 -9.20 1.65
N ILE A 351 -21.78 -8.94 2.90
CA ILE A 351 -21.59 -9.90 3.99
C ILE A 351 -22.33 -11.20 3.68
N LYS A 352 -23.58 -11.10 3.23
CA LYS A 352 -24.39 -12.27 2.85
C LYS A 352 -23.81 -13.02 1.66
N ASP A 353 -23.23 -12.31 0.70
CA ASP A 353 -22.53 -12.91 -0.42
C ASP A 353 -21.33 -13.75 0.05
N PHE A 354 -20.50 -13.22 0.95
CA PHE A 354 -19.39 -13.97 1.55
C PHE A 354 -19.86 -15.20 2.34
N GLU A 355 -20.91 -15.07 3.16
CA GLU A 355 -21.50 -16.20 3.89
C GLU A 355 -22.03 -17.27 2.92
N ALA A 356 -22.71 -16.87 1.84
CA ALA A 356 -23.21 -17.77 0.80
C ALA A 356 -22.06 -18.47 0.04
N ALA A 357 -20.91 -17.81 -0.09
CA ALA A 357 -19.68 -18.40 -0.62
C ALA A 357 -18.94 -19.30 0.39
N GLY A 358 -19.46 -19.48 1.60
CA GLY A 358 -18.93 -20.40 2.62
C GLY A 358 -17.88 -19.79 3.56
N PHE A 359 -17.78 -18.46 3.62
CA PHE A 359 -16.98 -17.78 4.62
C PHE A 359 -17.72 -17.76 5.96
N ALA A 360 -17.00 -18.03 7.05
CA ALA A 360 -17.50 -17.66 8.37
C ALA A 360 -17.39 -16.15 8.53
N TYR A 361 -18.45 -15.50 8.99
CA TYR A 361 -18.42 -14.07 9.31
C TYR A 361 -18.19 -13.85 10.81
N ALA A 362 -17.20 -13.01 11.14
CA ALA A 362 -16.90 -12.56 12.50
C ALA A 362 -17.07 -11.05 12.61
N ALA A 363 -18.09 -10.60 13.36
CA ALA A 363 -18.34 -9.18 13.60
C ALA A 363 -17.58 -8.65 14.83
N THR A 364 -17.08 -9.55 15.69
CA THR A 364 -16.44 -9.24 16.97
C THR A 364 -15.26 -10.16 17.24
N LYS A 365 -14.41 -9.82 18.20
CA LYS A 365 -13.37 -10.72 18.72
C LYS A 365 -13.99 -12.02 19.22
N SER A 366 -15.11 -11.95 19.94
CA SER A 366 -15.80 -13.14 20.44
C SER A 366 -16.29 -14.05 19.30
N ASP A 367 -16.75 -13.50 18.18
CA ASP A 367 -17.10 -14.28 16.99
C ASP A 367 -15.87 -14.89 16.33
N LEU A 368 -14.77 -14.12 16.26
CA LEU A 368 -13.50 -14.59 15.70
C LEU A 368 -12.97 -15.82 16.45
N ASP A 369 -13.02 -15.79 17.79
CA ASP A 369 -12.61 -16.92 18.62
C ASP A 369 -13.49 -18.17 18.38
N ARG A 370 -14.80 -17.96 18.13
CA ARG A 370 -15.74 -19.04 17.77
C ARG A 370 -15.52 -19.59 16.36
N ALA A 371 -14.95 -18.81 15.44
CA ALA A 371 -14.70 -19.20 14.06
C ALA A 371 -13.41 -20.03 13.85
N SER A 372 -12.85 -20.63 14.91
CA SER A 372 -11.56 -21.32 14.89
C SER A 372 -11.44 -22.47 13.87
N ASP A 373 -12.55 -23.11 13.49
CA ASP A 373 -12.62 -24.21 12.52
C ASP A 373 -13.05 -23.78 11.11
N ALA A 374 -13.16 -22.48 10.85
CA ALA A 374 -13.55 -21.95 9.56
C ALA A 374 -12.58 -22.36 8.43
N LYS A 375 -13.13 -22.60 7.23
CA LYS A 375 -12.37 -22.90 6.00
C LYS A 375 -12.04 -21.64 5.19
N ALA A 376 -12.82 -20.59 5.40
CA ALA A 376 -12.64 -19.24 4.91
C ALA A 376 -13.27 -18.27 5.91
N LEU A 377 -12.75 -17.04 6.01
CA LEU A 377 -13.09 -16.12 7.10
C LEU A 377 -13.19 -14.68 6.60
N LEU A 378 -14.32 -14.04 6.90
CA LEU A 378 -14.53 -12.60 6.77
C LEU A 378 -14.65 -12.01 8.18
N GLY A 379 -13.78 -11.07 8.54
CA GLY A 379 -13.82 -10.38 9.83
C GLY A 379 -13.90 -8.88 9.66
N LEU A 380 -15.00 -8.26 10.09
CA LEU A 380 -15.19 -6.80 9.98
C LEU A 380 -15.50 -6.24 11.36
N PHE A 381 -14.50 -5.73 12.06
CA PHE A 381 -14.55 -5.44 13.50
C PHE A 381 -14.87 -3.98 13.84
N ALA A 382 -14.81 -3.09 12.84
CA ALA A 382 -15.15 -1.68 12.97
C ALA A 382 -15.93 -1.20 11.73
N PHE A 383 -16.64 -0.07 11.84
CA PHE A 383 -17.33 0.52 10.68
C PHE A 383 -16.34 1.12 9.68
N SER A 384 -15.32 1.82 10.18
CA SER A 384 -14.18 2.35 9.44
C SER A 384 -12.91 1.62 9.91
N ASN A 385 -11.76 2.31 10.00
CA ASN A 385 -10.56 1.80 10.64
C ASN A 385 -10.84 1.25 12.05
N MET A 386 -10.09 0.23 12.46
CA MET A 386 -10.17 -0.29 13.82
C MET A 386 -9.64 0.74 14.82
N ASN A 387 -10.06 0.65 16.07
CA ASN A 387 -9.47 1.47 17.13
C ASN A 387 -8.00 1.08 17.35
N VAL A 388 -7.16 2.05 17.67
CA VAL A 388 -5.72 1.84 17.85
C VAL A 388 -5.40 1.08 19.16
N ALA A 389 -4.20 0.52 19.23
CA ALA A 389 -3.66 -0.31 20.29
C ALA A 389 -3.85 0.31 21.68
N LEU A 390 -3.48 1.59 21.83
CA LEU A 390 -3.65 2.32 23.09
C LEU A 390 -5.10 2.26 23.57
N ASP A 391 -6.03 2.57 22.68
CA ASP A 391 -7.45 2.70 23.00
C ASP A 391 -8.11 1.32 23.22
N LYS A 392 -7.74 0.30 22.43
CA LYS A 392 -8.16 -1.10 22.65
C LYS A 392 -7.66 -1.65 23.98
N ILE A 393 -6.39 -1.46 24.32
CA ILE A 393 -5.80 -1.92 25.59
C ILE A 393 -6.42 -1.20 26.77
N ASN A 394 -6.62 0.12 26.68
CA ASN A 394 -7.32 0.89 27.70
C ASN A 394 -8.76 0.37 27.89
N GLY A 395 -9.47 0.07 26.80
CA GLY A 395 -10.78 -0.57 26.82
C GLY A 395 -10.78 -1.91 27.56
N ARG A 396 -9.84 -2.80 27.23
CA ARG A 396 -9.66 -4.12 27.90
C ARG A 396 -9.32 -4.00 29.38
N ARG A 397 -8.61 -2.94 29.78
CA ARG A 397 -8.31 -2.61 31.18
C ARG A 397 -9.48 -1.90 31.89
N GLY A 398 -10.56 -1.58 31.18
CA GLY A 398 -11.73 -0.88 31.73
C GLY A 398 -11.49 0.62 32.00
N LEU A 399 -10.43 1.21 31.44
CA LEU A 399 -10.07 2.61 31.67
C LEU A 399 -11.03 3.55 30.93
N LYS A 400 -11.64 4.46 31.69
CA LYS A 400 -12.64 5.41 31.17
C LYS A 400 -12.00 6.65 30.54
N THR A 401 -11.31 6.43 29.42
CA THR A 401 -10.61 7.46 28.64
C THR A 401 -11.49 8.10 27.56
N GLY A 402 -12.65 7.52 27.24
CA GLY A 402 -13.63 8.12 26.33
C GLY A 402 -14.42 9.27 26.96
N LEU A 403 -15.36 9.82 26.19
CA LEU A 403 -16.29 10.86 26.61
C LEU A 403 -17.51 10.29 27.35
N GLN A 404 -18.00 9.11 26.95
CA GLN A 404 -19.11 8.42 27.64
C GLN A 404 -18.67 7.15 28.37
N GLY A 405 -17.50 6.61 28.05
CA GLY A 405 -16.95 5.45 28.72
C GLY A 405 -15.50 5.20 28.34
N THR A 406 -15.23 4.07 27.69
CA THR A 406 -13.97 3.80 27.01
C THR A 406 -14.01 4.37 25.58
N VAL A 407 -12.85 4.64 24.97
CA VAL A 407 -12.80 5.12 23.58
C VAL A 407 -13.44 4.12 22.62
N VAL A 408 -13.20 2.81 22.80
CA VAL A 408 -13.76 1.78 21.91
C VAL A 408 -15.29 1.68 21.99
N GLU A 409 -15.90 1.95 23.16
CA GLU A 409 -17.35 2.03 23.32
C GLU A 409 -17.93 3.24 22.57
N ASP A 410 -17.27 4.40 22.64
CA ASP A 410 -17.70 5.62 21.96
C ASP A 410 -17.71 5.47 20.42
N PHE A 411 -16.88 4.58 19.86
CA PHE A 411 -16.84 4.25 18.43
C PHE A 411 -17.85 3.15 18.02
N GLY A 412 -18.62 2.61 18.97
CA GLY A 412 -19.81 1.79 18.73
C GLY A 412 -19.58 0.29 18.58
N LEU A 413 -18.36 -0.17 18.31
CA LEU A 413 -18.03 -1.59 18.14
C LEU A 413 -16.85 -1.98 19.05
N PRO A 414 -17.06 -2.15 20.37
CA PRO A 414 -15.96 -2.23 21.33
C PRO A 414 -15.23 -3.59 21.39
N ASP A 415 -15.86 -4.69 21.00
CA ASP A 415 -15.27 -6.04 21.07
C ASP A 415 -14.36 -6.32 19.85
N GLN A 416 -13.22 -5.64 19.79
CA GLN A 416 -12.26 -5.74 18.69
C GLN A 416 -11.05 -6.63 19.04
N PRO A 417 -10.60 -7.49 18.10
CA PRO A 417 -9.35 -8.23 18.26
C PRO A 417 -8.13 -7.31 18.08
N MET A 418 -6.99 -7.74 18.62
CA MET A 418 -5.68 -7.18 18.25
C MET A 418 -5.19 -7.83 16.95
N LEU A 419 -4.23 -7.20 16.28
CA LEU A 419 -3.63 -7.68 15.04
C LEU A 419 -2.99 -9.07 15.20
N ASP A 420 -2.31 -9.32 16.31
CA ASP A 420 -1.71 -10.64 16.55
C ASP A 420 -2.77 -11.75 16.71
N GLU A 421 -3.92 -11.43 17.29
CA GLU A 421 -5.07 -12.34 17.38
C GLU A 421 -5.69 -12.62 16.00
N MET A 422 -5.80 -11.59 15.14
CA MET A 422 -6.26 -11.75 13.76
C MET A 422 -5.28 -12.58 12.93
N VAL A 423 -3.97 -12.35 13.06
CA VAL A 423 -2.94 -13.14 12.37
C VAL A 423 -2.98 -14.60 12.80
N ASP A 424 -3.13 -14.89 14.10
CA ASP A 424 -3.29 -16.27 14.59
C ASP A 424 -4.53 -16.96 13.99
N ALA A 425 -5.66 -16.24 13.88
CA ALA A 425 -6.87 -16.77 13.24
C ALA A 425 -6.68 -17.01 11.74
N ALA A 426 -6.05 -16.07 11.03
CA ALA A 426 -5.74 -16.20 9.61
C ALA A 426 -4.84 -17.41 9.34
N LEU A 427 -3.77 -17.57 10.13
CA LEU A 427 -2.85 -18.70 9.98
C LEU A 427 -3.54 -20.05 10.23
N LYS A 428 -4.50 -20.15 11.17
CA LYS A 428 -5.29 -21.39 11.34
C LYS A 428 -6.10 -21.75 10.10
N VAL A 429 -6.71 -20.77 9.43
CA VAL A 429 -7.46 -20.99 8.19
C VAL A 429 -6.52 -21.37 7.04
N LEU A 430 -5.41 -20.65 6.91
CA LEU A 430 -4.47 -20.79 5.79
C LEU A 430 -3.59 -22.04 5.90
N ASP A 431 -3.25 -22.51 7.10
CA ASP A 431 -2.47 -23.75 7.31
C ASP A 431 -3.19 -24.99 6.76
N ARG A 432 -4.52 -24.94 6.66
CA ARG A 432 -5.36 -25.99 6.05
C ARG A 432 -5.25 -26.02 4.51
N LYS A 433 -4.66 -25.01 3.88
CA LYS A 433 -4.54 -24.90 2.42
C LYS A 433 -3.33 -25.70 1.96
N THR A 434 -3.60 -26.89 1.40
CA THR A 434 -2.55 -27.88 1.08
C THR A 434 -1.56 -27.43 0.01
N GLN A 435 -1.92 -26.47 -0.85
CA GLN A 435 -1.02 -25.86 -1.83
C GLN A 435 -0.16 -24.71 -1.27
N GLY A 436 -0.38 -24.32 -0.01
CA GLY A 436 0.23 -23.16 0.62
C GLY A 436 -0.54 -21.87 0.38
N PHE A 437 0.03 -20.76 0.84
CA PHE A 437 -0.65 -19.47 0.83
C PHE A 437 0.31 -18.28 0.70
N VAL A 438 -0.27 -17.14 0.37
CA VAL A 438 0.27 -15.80 0.62
C VAL A 438 -0.61 -15.14 1.70
N LEU A 439 0.02 -14.61 2.75
CA LEU A 439 -0.64 -13.81 3.77
C LEU A 439 -0.03 -12.42 3.75
N MET A 440 -0.84 -11.38 3.61
CA MET A 440 -0.46 -10.01 3.90
C MET A 440 -1.15 -9.57 5.21
N ALA A 441 -0.36 -9.09 6.16
CA ALA A 441 -0.84 -8.58 7.45
C ALA A 441 -0.31 -7.17 7.71
N GLU A 442 -1.19 -6.23 8.02
CA GLU A 442 -0.88 -4.80 8.09
C GLU A 442 -1.11 -4.20 9.48
N GLY A 443 -0.11 -3.47 9.99
CA GLY A 443 -0.24 -2.51 11.09
C GLY A 443 -0.51 -1.12 10.55
N ALA A 444 -1.76 -0.81 10.21
CA ALA A 444 -2.12 0.32 9.36
C ALA A 444 -2.19 1.67 10.09
N SER A 445 -2.42 1.65 11.40
CA SER A 445 -2.54 2.90 12.16
C SER A 445 -1.20 3.46 12.63
N ILE A 446 -0.07 2.81 12.30
CA ILE A 446 1.26 3.41 12.49
C ILE A 446 1.33 4.71 11.65
N ASP A 447 1.05 4.62 10.36
CA ASP A 447 0.96 5.77 9.44
C ASP A 447 -0.09 6.77 9.87
N LYS A 448 -1.33 6.31 10.08
CA LYS A 448 -2.46 7.19 10.42
C LYS A 448 -2.16 8.02 11.67
N GLN A 449 -1.53 7.44 12.69
CA GLN A 449 -1.18 8.18 13.90
C GLN A 449 0.12 9.01 13.74
N ALA A 450 1.04 8.62 12.85
CA ALA A 450 2.20 9.43 12.48
C ALA A 450 1.79 10.71 11.70
N HIS A 451 0.83 10.61 10.78
CA HIS A 451 0.19 11.75 10.12
C HIS A 451 -0.37 12.75 11.13
N LEU A 452 -0.99 12.24 12.20
CA LEU A 452 -1.56 13.04 13.29
C LEU A 452 -0.53 13.50 14.33
N MET A 453 0.74 13.13 14.16
CA MET A 453 1.83 13.38 15.10
C MET A 453 1.49 12.91 16.53
N ASP A 454 0.69 11.84 16.65
CA ASP A 454 0.30 11.20 17.92
C ASP A 454 1.33 10.13 18.30
N SER A 455 2.44 10.59 18.88
CA SER A 455 3.62 9.77 19.18
C SER A 455 3.29 8.48 19.93
N ASP A 456 2.46 8.60 20.96
CA ASP A 456 2.16 7.47 21.82
C ASP A 456 1.30 6.42 21.11
N ARG A 457 0.34 6.84 20.29
CA ARG A 457 -0.52 5.92 19.57
C ARG A 457 0.24 5.17 18.49
N TRP A 458 1.03 5.84 17.63
CA TRP A 458 1.80 5.08 16.63
C TRP A 458 2.87 4.19 17.29
N MET A 459 3.47 4.59 18.42
CA MET A 459 4.44 3.74 19.14
C MET A 459 3.80 2.43 19.61
N LEU A 460 2.56 2.48 20.13
CA LEU A 460 1.85 1.28 20.57
C LEU A 460 1.28 0.46 19.40
N GLU A 461 0.98 1.09 18.26
CA GLU A 461 0.67 0.37 17.01
C GLU A 461 1.86 -0.45 16.52
N VAL A 462 3.09 0.09 16.57
CA VAL A 462 4.31 -0.67 16.22
C VAL A 462 4.51 -1.85 17.18
N LEU A 463 4.21 -1.70 18.48
CA LEU A 463 4.24 -2.82 19.42
C LEU A 463 3.17 -3.88 19.11
N GLU A 464 1.95 -3.48 18.79
CA GLU A 464 0.91 -4.42 18.33
C GLU A 464 1.34 -5.16 17.06
N PHE A 465 1.93 -4.45 16.10
CA PHE A 465 2.47 -5.02 14.88
C PHE A 465 3.62 -5.99 15.13
N ASP A 466 4.57 -5.68 16.02
CA ASP A 466 5.67 -6.60 16.35
C ASP A 466 5.19 -7.90 17.03
N ARG A 467 4.10 -7.84 17.80
CA ARG A 467 3.46 -9.05 18.33
C ARG A 467 2.89 -9.92 17.21
N ALA A 468 2.31 -9.32 16.16
CA ALA A 468 1.86 -10.04 14.98
C ALA A 468 3.04 -10.65 14.19
N VAL A 469 4.16 -9.91 14.08
CA VAL A 469 5.42 -10.42 13.53
C VAL A 469 5.88 -11.66 14.31
N LYS A 470 5.81 -11.63 15.64
CA LYS A 470 6.17 -12.78 16.48
C LYS A 470 5.33 -14.02 16.16
N ARG A 471 4.01 -13.87 15.91
CA ARG A 471 3.13 -14.98 15.52
C ARG A 471 3.57 -15.60 14.20
N ALA A 472 3.84 -14.77 13.19
CA ALA A 472 4.30 -15.22 11.89
C ALA A 472 5.69 -15.89 11.96
N GLN A 473 6.60 -15.33 12.75
CA GLN A 473 7.92 -15.90 12.99
C GLN A 473 7.83 -17.28 13.65
N ASP A 474 7.02 -17.43 14.70
CA ASP A 474 6.82 -18.70 15.39
C ASP A 474 6.18 -19.75 14.47
N TYR A 475 5.25 -19.34 13.62
CA TYR A 475 4.67 -20.20 12.61
C TYR A 475 5.73 -20.69 11.61
N ALA A 476 6.55 -19.79 11.07
CA ALA A 476 7.58 -20.15 10.10
C ALA A 476 8.69 -21.03 10.69
N ALA A 477 9.12 -20.74 11.92
CA ALA A 477 10.16 -21.49 12.63
C ALA A 477 9.78 -22.97 12.84
N ARG A 478 8.48 -23.28 13.02
CA ARG A 478 7.99 -24.64 13.21
C ARG A 478 7.89 -25.46 11.91
N ARG A 479 7.90 -24.81 10.74
CA ARG A 479 7.60 -25.48 9.46
C ARG A 479 8.80 -25.66 8.54
N GLY A 480 9.73 -24.70 8.52
CA GLY A 480 10.88 -24.73 7.62
C GLY A 480 10.55 -24.59 6.12
N ASP A 481 9.29 -24.30 5.76
CA ASP A 481 8.79 -24.12 4.39
C ASP A 481 8.14 -22.74 4.15
N THR A 482 8.33 -21.81 5.08
CA THR A 482 7.63 -20.51 5.10
C THR A 482 8.64 -19.37 5.13
N LEU A 483 8.50 -18.42 4.20
CA LEU A 483 9.28 -17.18 4.16
C LEU A 483 8.43 -16.05 4.73
N VAL A 484 8.99 -15.33 5.70
CA VAL A 484 8.37 -14.16 6.34
C VAL A 484 9.21 -12.95 6.01
N ILE A 485 8.57 -11.88 5.54
CA ILE A 485 9.18 -10.55 5.43
C ILE A 485 8.40 -9.55 6.28
N VAL A 486 9.11 -8.60 6.87
CA VAL A 486 8.57 -7.47 7.62
C VAL A 486 9.15 -6.21 7.00
N THR A 487 8.31 -5.26 6.59
CA THR A 487 8.74 -4.00 5.97
C THR A 487 7.68 -2.91 6.18
N ALA A 488 7.89 -1.75 5.58
CA ALA A 488 6.89 -0.69 5.40
C ALA A 488 6.67 -0.42 3.90
N ASP A 489 5.57 0.23 3.57
CA ASP A 489 5.29 0.81 2.26
C ASP A 489 6.04 2.13 2.03
N HIS A 490 6.18 2.94 3.08
CA HIS A 490 6.97 4.17 3.14
C HIS A 490 7.32 4.55 4.59
N GLU A 491 8.08 5.63 4.77
CA GLU A 491 8.19 6.31 6.07
C GLU A 491 7.13 7.41 6.17
N CYS A 492 6.61 7.67 7.37
CA CYS A 492 5.66 8.76 7.61
C CYS A 492 6.15 9.76 8.65
N SER A 493 5.92 11.05 8.38
CA SER A 493 6.17 12.23 9.24
C SER A 493 7.63 12.65 9.43
N GLY A 494 8.62 11.90 8.92
CA GLY A 494 10.04 12.17 9.17
C GLY A 494 10.37 12.04 10.66
N ALA A 495 9.83 11.01 11.32
CA ALA A 495 9.93 10.84 12.76
C ALA A 495 11.41 10.72 13.19
N SER A 496 11.74 11.37 14.31
CA SER A 496 13.10 11.46 14.84
C SER A 496 13.07 11.33 16.36
N LEU A 497 13.93 10.49 16.92
CA LEU A 497 14.02 10.28 18.37
C LEU A 497 15.02 11.28 18.96
N ILE A 498 14.51 12.30 19.63
CA ILE A 498 15.34 13.43 20.09
C ILE A 498 15.86 13.26 21.53
N GLY A 499 15.46 12.19 22.21
CA GLY A 499 15.87 11.85 23.57
C GLY A 499 14.69 11.63 24.50
N ALA A 500 14.98 11.36 25.76
CA ALA A 500 14.07 11.37 26.88
C ALA A 500 13.94 12.78 27.49
N SER A 501 12.78 13.07 28.07
CA SER A 501 12.57 14.25 28.88
C SER A 501 13.58 14.32 30.03
N THR A 502 14.10 15.51 30.29
CA THR A 502 15.01 15.77 31.42
C THR A 502 14.28 15.92 32.75
N VAL A 503 12.94 15.99 32.74
CA VAL A 503 12.08 16.21 33.91
C VAL A 503 11.13 15.03 34.17
N SER A 504 10.60 14.93 35.40
CA SER A 504 9.55 13.98 35.77
C SER A 504 8.21 14.32 35.09
N ASP A 505 7.26 13.38 35.03
CA ASP A 505 5.91 13.65 34.50
C ASP A 505 5.21 14.74 35.33
N ALA A 506 5.37 14.70 36.66
CA ALA A 506 4.81 15.72 37.55
C ALA A 506 5.30 17.14 37.20
N GLN A 507 6.60 17.30 36.96
CA GLN A 507 7.18 18.59 36.56
C GLN A 507 6.80 18.96 35.12
N LEU A 508 6.73 17.99 34.20
CA LEU A 508 6.27 18.23 32.84
C LEU A 508 4.83 18.77 32.81
N ARG A 509 3.93 18.25 33.67
CA ARG A 509 2.56 18.78 33.84
C ARG A 509 2.55 20.24 34.27
N GLU A 510 3.42 20.63 35.20
CA GLU A 510 3.53 22.02 35.65
C GLU A 510 4.05 22.92 34.53
N LEU A 511 5.06 22.47 33.79
CA LEU A 511 5.63 23.20 32.66
C LEU A 511 4.64 23.34 31.50
N ALA A 512 3.87 22.30 31.19
CA ALA A 512 2.82 22.34 30.18
C ALA A 512 1.76 23.37 30.54
N ARG A 513 1.27 23.38 31.79
CA ARG A 513 0.34 24.41 32.28
C ARG A 513 0.91 25.82 32.24
N ALA A 514 2.22 25.96 32.46
CA ALA A 514 2.91 27.24 32.36
C ALA A 514 3.13 27.71 30.91
N LYS A 515 2.98 26.80 29.93
CA LYS A 515 3.03 27.02 28.48
C LYS A 515 4.35 27.60 27.97
N GLY A 516 4.47 27.69 26.65
CA GLY A 516 5.53 28.43 25.96
C GLY A 516 6.84 27.66 25.76
N VAL A 517 7.58 28.11 24.74
CA VAL A 517 8.80 27.45 24.24
C VAL A 517 9.84 27.21 25.34
N SER A 518 10.08 28.19 26.22
CA SER A 518 11.08 28.03 27.28
C SER A 518 10.73 26.91 28.27
N ASN A 519 9.45 26.70 28.54
CA ASN A 519 9.01 25.67 29.47
C ASN A 519 8.97 24.28 28.82
N LEU A 520 8.55 24.17 27.56
CA LEU A 520 8.30 22.89 26.90
C LEU A 520 9.43 22.43 25.98
N ARG A 521 10.32 23.32 25.52
CA ARG A 521 11.52 22.97 24.77
C ARG A 521 12.76 23.07 25.65
N ASP A 522 13.09 24.27 26.09
CA ASP A 522 14.41 24.56 26.69
C ASP A 522 14.66 23.83 28.02
N LYS A 523 13.60 23.62 28.81
CA LYS A 523 13.68 22.93 30.11
C LYS A 523 13.44 21.42 30.04
N VAL A 524 12.89 20.91 28.93
CA VAL A 524 12.43 19.51 28.82
C VAL A 524 13.38 18.70 27.94
N VAL A 525 13.78 19.25 26.79
CA VAL A 525 14.60 18.55 25.79
C VAL A 525 16.07 18.54 26.22
N GLY A 526 16.65 17.35 26.34
CA GLY A 526 18.05 17.16 26.70
C GLY A 526 18.94 16.90 25.49
N ASN A 527 20.11 17.55 25.45
CA ASN A 527 21.13 17.30 24.42
C ASN A 527 22.19 16.31 24.91
N TYR A 528 22.70 15.46 24.01
CA TYR A 528 23.79 14.50 24.26
C TYR A 528 23.52 13.62 25.49
N GLU A 529 24.34 13.65 26.54
CA GLU A 529 24.15 12.82 27.75
C GLU A 529 22.81 13.11 28.44
N LYS A 530 22.28 14.34 28.31
CA LYS A 530 20.98 14.70 28.88
C LYS A 530 19.81 14.10 28.13
N ALA A 531 20.02 13.55 26.94
CA ALA A 531 18.99 12.83 26.20
C ALA A 531 18.57 11.53 26.91
N GLY A 532 19.34 11.00 27.86
CA GLY A 532 18.91 9.92 28.77
C GLY A 532 18.29 8.69 28.11
N PHE A 533 17.57 7.89 28.91
CA PHE A 533 16.79 6.74 28.44
C PHE A 533 15.42 6.73 29.13
N PRO A 534 14.32 6.50 28.39
CA PRO A 534 13.01 6.32 29.01
C PRO A 534 12.94 4.94 29.68
N HIS A 535 12.12 4.85 30.74
CA HIS A 535 11.91 3.61 31.48
C HIS A 535 10.41 3.32 31.63
N TYR A 536 9.86 2.58 30.68
CA TYR A 536 8.47 2.14 30.74
C TYR A 536 8.36 0.88 31.58
N LYS A 537 7.31 0.81 32.41
CA LYS A 537 6.92 -0.41 33.12
C LYS A 537 5.82 -1.10 32.32
N LEU A 538 6.09 -2.32 31.88
CA LEU A 538 5.11 -3.14 31.16
C LEU A 538 4.15 -3.82 32.13
N ALA A 539 2.86 -3.79 31.80
CA ALA A 539 1.84 -4.59 32.47
C ALA A 539 1.86 -6.04 31.96
N ALA A 540 1.04 -6.90 32.58
CA ALA A 540 0.97 -8.33 32.23
C ALA A 540 0.47 -8.61 30.80
N ASP A 541 -0.22 -7.65 30.17
CA ASP A 541 -0.63 -7.73 28.76
C ASP A 541 0.52 -7.44 27.77
N GLY A 542 1.68 -7.01 28.27
CA GLY A 542 2.87 -6.69 27.48
C GLY A 542 2.89 -5.26 26.92
N TYR A 543 1.98 -4.39 27.35
CA TYR A 543 1.96 -2.96 27.00
C TYR A 543 2.35 -2.11 28.21
N PRO A 544 2.86 -0.87 28.02
CA PRO A 544 3.11 0.05 29.12
C PRO A 544 1.89 0.22 30.04
N GLU A 545 2.12 0.30 31.34
CA GLU A 545 1.08 0.67 32.32
C GLU A 545 0.54 2.09 32.03
N THR A 546 1.43 2.98 31.61
CA THR A 546 1.14 4.36 31.16
C THR A 546 2.23 4.81 30.19
N MET A 547 1.88 5.73 29.29
CA MET A 547 2.84 6.44 28.42
C MET A 547 3.37 7.72 29.07
N ASP A 548 2.62 8.30 30.01
CA ASP A 548 3.02 9.41 30.87
C ASP A 548 3.97 8.91 31.99
N ILE A 549 5.23 8.63 31.67
CA ILE A 549 6.28 8.24 32.62
C ILE A 549 7.23 9.40 32.93
N ASP A 550 7.99 9.27 34.03
CA ASP A 550 9.14 10.13 34.27
C ASP A 550 10.17 9.96 33.16
N ARG A 551 10.69 11.08 32.64
CA ARG A 551 11.71 11.09 31.58
C ARG A 551 11.29 10.28 30.36
N ARG A 552 10.04 10.46 29.92
CA ARG A 552 9.47 9.81 28.73
C ARG A 552 10.24 10.10 27.45
N LEU A 553 10.09 9.24 26.45
CA LEU A 553 10.64 9.47 25.11
C LEU A 553 10.00 10.70 24.46
N LEU A 554 10.80 11.50 23.78
CA LEU A 554 10.41 12.67 23.00
C LEU A 554 10.68 12.40 21.52
N VAL A 555 9.72 12.78 20.68
CA VAL A 555 9.74 12.56 19.23
C VAL A 555 9.65 13.89 18.51
N GLY A 556 10.63 14.17 17.65
CA GLY A 556 10.57 15.24 16.66
C GLY A 556 10.09 14.71 15.30
N TYR A 557 9.66 15.63 14.44
CA TYR A 557 9.12 15.31 13.12
C TYR A 557 9.71 16.25 12.08
N GLY A 558 10.22 15.70 10.97
CA GLY A 558 10.83 16.46 9.88
C GLY A 558 9.84 16.91 8.80
N ALA A 559 8.75 16.14 8.61
CA ALA A 559 7.71 16.41 7.62
C ALA A 559 6.35 16.68 8.30
N ASN A 560 6.36 17.40 9.41
CA ASN A 560 5.15 17.74 10.15
C ASN A 560 4.40 18.95 9.59
N ALA A 561 3.12 19.00 9.92
CA ALA A 561 2.29 20.19 9.88
C ALA A 561 2.46 21.05 11.15
N ASP A 562 1.83 22.22 11.12
CA ASP A 562 1.68 23.08 12.29
C ASP A 562 0.93 22.32 13.40
N ARG A 563 1.43 22.46 14.64
CA ARG A 563 0.81 21.81 15.80
C ARG A 563 1.21 22.48 17.10
N TYR A 564 0.48 22.13 18.14
CA TYR A 564 0.87 22.39 19.52
C TYR A 564 1.50 21.13 20.12
N GLU A 565 2.48 21.30 21.00
CA GLU A 565 3.15 20.18 21.69
C GLU A 565 3.11 20.41 23.20
N ASP A 566 2.76 19.38 23.96
CA ASP A 566 2.86 19.37 25.42
C ASP A 566 3.64 18.15 25.95
N TRP A 567 4.11 17.29 25.04
CA TRP A 567 4.80 16.03 25.23
C TRP A 567 4.00 15.00 26.01
N ARG A 568 2.68 15.16 26.18
CA ARG A 568 1.86 14.31 27.03
C ARG A 568 0.83 13.54 26.24
N THR A 569 0.40 12.40 26.79
CA THR A 569 -0.57 11.55 26.11
C THR A 569 -1.93 12.24 26.05
N SER A 570 -2.45 12.45 24.84
CA SER A 570 -3.81 12.96 24.67
C SER A 570 -4.84 11.91 25.11
N LYS A 571 -5.78 12.32 25.98
CA LYS A 571 -6.79 11.42 26.57
C LYS A 571 -7.64 10.71 25.51
N THR A 572 -8.06 11.44 24.48
CA THR A 572 -8.86 10.91 23.37
C THR A 572 -8.05 10.96 22.07
N PRO A 573 -8.22 10.00 21.16
CA PRO A 573 -7.71 10.11 19.79
C PRO A 573 -8.38 11.27 19.05
N GLN A 574 -7.87 11.60 17.88
CA GLN A 574 -8.63 12.40 16.93
C GLN A 574 -9.80 11.60 16.35
N ARG A 575 -10.83 12.33 15.95
CA ARG A 575 -12.01 11.79 15.30
C ARG A 575 -11.65 11.27 13.91
N ASP A 576 -11.94 10.01 13.61
CA ASP A 576 -11.91 9.49 12.24
C ASP A 576 -13.05 10.14 11.43
N PRO A 577 -12.76 10.97 10.40
CA PRO A 577 -13.79 11.62 9.61
C PRO A 577 -14.60 10.65 8.74
N GLN A 578 -14.07 9.46 8.46
CA GLN A 578 -14.74 8.42 7.67
C GLN A 578 -15.58 7.46 8.53
N GLN A 579 -15.51 7.57 9.85
CA GLN A 579 -16.35 6.79 10.77
C GLN A 579 -17.82 7.23 10.63
N PRO A 580 -18.75 6.29 10.36
CA PRO A 580 -20.17 6.58 10.45
C PRO A 580 -20.53 7.23 11.78
N PHE A 581 -21.46 8.19 11.74
CA PHE A 581 -21.89 8.95 12.92
C PHE A 581 -20.79 9.81 13.58
N ALA A 582 -19.65 10.06 12.92
CA ALA A 582 -18.60 10.97 13.42
C ALA A 582 -19.13 12.36 13.83
N LYS A 583 -20.20 12.85 13.19
CA LYS A 583 -20.84 14.15 13.52
C LYS A 583 -21.94 14.04 14.59
N ALA A 584 -22.22 12.85 15.12
CA ALA A 584 -23.17 12.61 16.19
C ALA A 584 -22.46 12.43 17.55
N GLU A 585 -23.20 12.50 18.65
CA GLU A 585 -22.64 12.25 19.99
C GLU A 585 -22.35 10.75 20.19
N PRO A 586 -21.24 10.38 20.87
CA PRO A 586 -20.24 11.27 21.47
C PRO A 586 -19.16 11.78 20.49
N LEU A 587 -18.99 11.13 19.34
CA LEU A 587 -17.85 11.36 18.43
C LEU A 587 -17.71 12.80 17.93
N LYS A 588 -18.79 13.59 17.83
CA LYS A 588 -18.73 14.98 17.39
C LYS A 588 -17.84 15.87 18.26
N TRP A 589 -17.61 15.46 19.51
CA TRP A 589 -16.81 16.16 20.51
C TRP A 589 -15.36 15.66 20.62
N TYR A 590 -15.00 14.62 19.87
CA TYR A 590 -13.59 14.25 19.70
C TYR A 590 -12.89 15.30 18.83
N PRO A 591 -11.60 15.59 19.09
CA PRO A 591 -10.86 16.61 18.34
C PRO A 591 -10.78 16.23 16.85
N ALA A 592 -11.02 17.20 15.97
CA ALA A 592 -11.02 17.01 14.52
C ALA A 592 -9.64 17.20 13.88
N THR A 593 -8.72 17.86 14.58
CA THR A 593 -7.35 18.14 14.10
C THR A 593 -6.32 17.97 15.23
N PRO A 594 -5.01 17.83 14.91
CA PRO A 594 -3.96 17.86 15.92
C PRO A 594 -3.99 19.15 16.75
N SER A 595 -4.21 20.29 16.09
CA SER A 595 -4.33 21.57 16.79
C SER A 595 -5.46 21.56 17.83
N GLU A 596 -6.64 21.01 17.52
CA GLU A 596 -7.74 20.88 18.50
C GLU A 596 -7.42 19.91 19.63
N ARG A 597 -6.73 18.79 19.31
CA ARG A 597 -6.32 17.79 20.30
C ARG A 597 -5.39 18.38 21.36
N ASP A 598 -4.46 19.23 20.93
CA ASP A 598 -3.34 19.69 21.76
C ASP A 598 -3.53 21.14 22.31
N ALA A 599 -4.50 21.90 21.79
CA ALA A 599 -4.77 23.30 22.16
C ALA A 599 -5.15 23.51 23.64
N ALA A 600 -5.64 22.49 24.35
CA ALA A 600 -6.14 22.64 25.71
C ALA A 600 -5.05 22.79 26.78
N VAL A 601 -3.78 22.41 26.49
CA VAL A 601 -2.75 22.27 27.54
C VAL A 601 -1.39 22.89 27.19
N GLY A 602 -0.96 23.00 25.92
CA GLY A 602 0.38 23.51 25.61
C GLY A 602 0.42 24.51 24.45
N GLU A 603 0.65 25.80 24.72
CA GLU A 603 0.95 26.77 23.65
C GLU A 603 2.44 26.70 23.21
N TYR A 604 3.09 25.54 23.27
CA TYR A 604 4.33 25.36 22.52
C TYR A 604 3.98 25.05 21.07
N PHE A 605 3.84 26.11 20.29
CA PHE A 605 3.61 26.03 18.87
C PHE A 605 4.88 25.55 18.16
N VAL A 606 4.74 24.47 17.38
CA VAL A 606 5.77 23.92 16.51
C VAL A 606 5.34 24.16 15.07
N THR A 607 6.07 25.03 14.39
CA THR A 607 5.82 25.32 12.97
C THR A 607 6.21 24.12 12.11
N GLY A 608 5.28 23.66 11.27
CA GLY A 608 5.48 22.60 10.31
C GLY A 608 6.32 23.03 9.10
N GLN A 609 6.93 22.06 8.44
CA GLN A 609 7.53 22.27 7.12
C GLN A 609 6.53 22.01 5.98
N VAL A 610 5.38 21.43 6.34
CA VAL A 610 4.32 20.99 5.43
C VAL A 610 3.05 21.79 5.75
N PRO A 611 2.31 22.28 4.74
CA PRO A 611 1.10 23.06 4.99
C PRO A 611 -0.04 22.19 5.55
N GLY A 612 -0.94 22.82 6.31
CA GLY A 612 -2.15 22.18 6.84
C GLY A 612 -1.97 21.65 8.26
N GLU A 613 -2.72 20.59 8.57
CA GLU A 613 -2.88 20.04 9.93
C GLU A 613 -2.53 18.54 9.98
N SER A 614 -1.76 18.04 9.01
CA SER A 614 -1.30 16.65 8.94
C SER A 614 0.14 16.60 8.46
N ALA A 615 0.96 15.75 9.09
CA ALA A 615 2.26 15.40 8.54
C ALA A 615 2.09 14.65 7.20
N VAL A 616 3.18 14.38 6.49
CA VAL A 616 3.14 13.61 5.23
C VAL A 616 4.19 12.50 5.21
N HIS A 617 4.06 11.60 4.24
CA HIS A 617 5.07 10.59 3.97
C HIS A 617 6.42 11.21 3.60
N THR A 618 7.50 10.45 3.75
CA THR A 618 8.83 10.87 3.30
C THR A 618 9.46 9.83 2.37
N ALA A 619 10.42 10.29 1.56
CA ALA A 619 11.15 9.45 0.59
C ALA A 619 12.30 8.65 1.24
N THR A 620 12.32 8.54 2.57
CA THR A 620 13.40 7.84 3.29
C THR A 620 13.25 6.33 3.10
N ASP A 621 14.35 5.65 2.74
CA ASP A 621 14.35 4.19 2.61
C ASP A 621 13.88 3.52 3.92
N VAL A 622 13.07 2.47 3.78
CA VAL A 622 12.47 1.76 4.92
C VAL A 622 13.21 0.45 5.21
N PRO A 623 13.28 0.01 6.48
CA PRO A 623 13.92 -1.24 6.83
C PRO A 623 13.04 -2.45 6.45
N LEU A 624 13.66 -3.44 5.84
CA LEU A 624 13.08 -4.77 5.64
C LEU A 624 13.83 -5.79 6.51
N SER A 625 13.10 -6.75 7.06
CA SER A 625 13.62 -7.90 7.80
C SER A 625 13.04 -9.20 7.26
N ALA A 626 13.84 -10.24 7.07
CA ALA A 626 13.39 -11.52 6.51
C ALA A 626 13.79 -12.74 7.36
N PHE A 627 12.89 -13.73 7.45
CA PHE A 627 13.07 -14.98 8.21
C PHE A 627 12.56 -16.19 7.41
N GLY A 628 13.21 -17.34 7.60
CA GLY A 628 12.87 -18.60 6.90
C GLY A 628 13.72 -18.84 5.64
N PRO A 629 13.42 -19.91 4.86
CA PRO A 629 14.21 -20.24 3.68
C PRO A 629 14.18 -19.11 2.65
N GLY A 630 15.37 -18.65 2.23
CA GLY A 630 15.52 -17.57 1.27
C GLY A 630 15.63 -16.18 1.89
N ALA A 631 15.54 -16.05 3.22
CA ALA A 631 15.68 -14.78 3.93
C ALA A 631 16.97 -14.01 3.56
N LEU A 632 18.11 -14.71 3.43
CA LEU A 632 19.39 -14.08 3.10
C LEU A 632 19.44 -13.47 1.68
N SER A 633 18.40 -13.64 0.85
CA SER A 633 18.29 -12.94 -0.42
C SER A 633 17.86 -11.46 -0.26
N PHE A 634 17.41 -11.08 0.94
CA PHE A 634 17.01 -9.73 1.31
C PHE A 634 18.13 -9.04 2.09
N SER A 635 19.09 -8.47 1.36
CA SER A 635 20.25 -7.79 1.92
C SER A 635 20.66 -6.59 1.08
N GLY A 636 21.27 -5.59 1.69
CA GLY A 636 21.77 -4.39 1.01
C GLY A 636 20.68 -3.32 0.82
N VAL A 637 20.75 -2.59 -0.28
CA VAL A 637 19.73 -1.59 -0.67
C VAL A 637 19.03 -2.11 -1.92
N ILE A 638 17.72 -2.30 -1.85
CA ILE A 638 16.91 -2.89 -2.92
C ILE A 638 15.75 -1.97 -3.29
N ASP A 639 15.19 -2.13 -4.48
CA ASP A 639 13.91 -1.51 -4.81
C ASP A 639 12.76 -2.38 -4.29
N ASN A 640 11.63 -1.78 -3.89
CA ASN A 640 10.46 -2.57 -3.44
C ASN A 640 9.96 -3.55 -4.53
N THR A 641 10.14 -3.23 -5.81
CA THR A 641 9.82 -4.14 -6.93
C THR A 641 10.72 -5.39 -6.97
N ASP A 642 11.94 -5.34 -6.44
CA ASP A 642 12.83 -6.51 -6.40
C ASP A 642 12.37 -7.56 -5.38
N VAL A 643 11.58 -7.17 -4.39
CA VAL A 643 11.00 -8.09 -3.40
C VAL A 643 10.06 -9.09 -4.06
N PHE A 644 9.20 -8.62 -4.97
CA PHE A 644 8.30 -9.47 -5.76
C PHE A 644 9.06 -10.62 -6.45
N PHE A 645 10.14 -10.29 -7.17
CA PHE A 645 10.94 -11.29 -7.89
C PHE A 645 11.63 -12.28 -6.94
N LYS A 646 12.09 -11.83 -5.77
CA LYS A 646 12.70 -12.71 -4.76
C LYS A 646 11.68 -13.68 -4.15
N LEU A 647 10.48 -13.18 -3.81
CA LEU A 647 9.37 -13.99 -3.31
C LEU A 647 8.93 -15.04 -4.34
N ALA A 648 8.71 -14.62 -5.58
CA ALA A 648 8.33 -15.49 -6.68
C ALA A 648 9.40 -16.55 -6.98
N GLN A 649 10.69 -16.15 -7.02
CA GLN A 649 11.80 -17.08 -7.19
C GLN A 649 11.77 -18.20 -6.14
N ALA A 650 11.64 -17.82 -4.86
CA ALA A 650 11.60 -18.78 -3.76
C ALA A 650 10.41 -19.75 -3.87
N ALA A 651 9.24 -19.27 -4.26
CA ALA A 651 8.03 -20.10 -4.37
C ALA A 651 7.99 -20.97 -5.64
N ILE A 652 8.50 -20.49 -6.77
CA ILE A 652 8.38 -21.19 -8.07
C ILE A 652 9.55 -22.13 -8.33
N LYS A 653 10.79 -21.67 -8.14
CA LYS A 653 11.99 -22.43 -8.49
C LYS A 653 12.80 -22.85 -7.28
N GLY A 654 12.70 -22.15 -6.16
CA GLY A 654 13.45 -22.41 -4.95
C GLY A 654 14.38 -21.27 -4.61
N VAL A 655 14.88 -21.27 -3.37
CA VAL A 655 15.69 -20.17 -2.85
C VAL A 655 17.04 -20.09 -3.57
N THR A 656 17.55 -18.88 -3.74
CA THR A 656 18.85 -18.61 -4.37
C THR A 656 19.91 -18.30 -3.32
N ALA A 657 21.17 -18.58 -3.64
CA ALA A 657 22.30 -18.17 -2.82
C ALA A 657 22.37 -16.62 -2.71
N PRO A 658 22.80 -16.07 -1.55
CA PRO A 658 23.18 -14.67 -1.43
C PRO A 658 24.20 -14.25 -2.51
N ALA A 659 24.13 -13.00 -2.95
CA ALA A 659 24.92 -12.51 -4.09
C ALA A 659 26.45 -12.68 -3.91
N ASP A 660 26.95 -12.55 -2.68
CA ASP A 660 28.35 -12.70 -2.29
C ASP A 660 28.81 -14.18 -2.14
N THR A 661 27.88 -15.10 -1.89
CA THR A 661 28.15 -16.55 -1.80
C THR A 661 28.06 -17.27 -3.15
N SER A 662 27.57 -16.59 -4.20
CA SER A 662 27.36 -17.16 -5.54
C SER A 662 28.65 -17.51 -6.31
N GLY A 663 29.83 -17.21 -5.75
CA GLY A 663 31.11 -17.39 -6.42
C GLY A 663 31.37 -16.39 -7.56
N ALA A 664 30.54 -15.33 -7.67
CA ALA A 664 30.73 -14.28 -8.65
C ALA A 664 32.07 -13.57 -8.41
N LYS A 665 32.97 -13.67 -9.40
CA LYS A 665 34.24 -12.93 -9.40
C LYS A 665 33.94 -11.43 -9.31
N ARG A 666 34.66 -10.74 -8.42
CA ARG A 666 34.70 -9.27 -8.32
C ARG A 666 34.73 -8.69 -9.74
N PRO A 667 33.85 -7.73 -10.10
CA PRO A 667 33.92 -7.09 -11.40
C PRO A 667 35.32 -6.54 -11.60
N ALA A 668 35.91 -6.78 -12.78
CA ALA A 668 37.17 -6.13 -13.14
C ALA A 668 36.96 -4.62 -12.99
N ALA A 669 37.85 -3.96 -12.24
CA ALA A 669 37.85 -2.50 -12.17
C ALA A 669 37.91 -1.98 -13.62
N LYS A 670 36.89 -1.22 -14.04
CA LYS A 670 36.98 -0.51 -15.32
C LYS A 670 38.15 0.48 -15.20
N PRO A 671 39.06 0.53 -16.20
CA PRO A 671 40.20 1.44 -16.20
C PRO A 671 39.79 2.91 -16.20
#